data_AF-A0A5C6CGP4-F1
#
_entry.id   AF-A0A5C6CGP4-F1
#
_cell.length_a   1.000
_cell.length_b   1.000
_cell.length_c   1.000
_cell.angle_alpha   90.00
_cell.angle_beta   90.00
_cell.angle_gamma   90.00
#
_symmetry.space_group_name_H-M   'P 1'
#
loop_
_entity.id
_entity.type
_entity.pdbx_description
1 polymer ?
#
loop_
_entity_poly.entity_id
_entity_poly.type
_entity_poly.pdbx_seq_one_letter_code
_entity_poly.pdbx_strand_id
1 'polypeptide(L)'
;MIHNVNIPEMTYHHSKRCTVRQRRLAFTLVEMLVAMTVTLLMMAALARAFAFVGEQVRDSRANLGLSNDLRDLTTRLKDELSRCTVKLTPNMGEPDQPGYFLYSEGPVTDATSSLFRAALDAEGNIDLPDSRYGDFDDYIAFTAVAPPNSWFTGKVPRYVLDQKRAQLTGGSYTMPSPAIDAFEPVMIRSKYAEIIYFASPEYSGGSSSSGTTNAPNDPQYIDVDGDSTLAGGSGGQNGLPDRIKIHRRVLLIRPDLNLANGTLPVQQLAYGSGSDVVNFLQPDAWPTETASNLNPGVTTTDAWLYGMAGVHQQCDLSVRRVLNSTGGFTNRCAANSLTDLAQPHNRFAHVRVPAKVIAGSGTVDYPTSMPVVAFGSVATILESQTIGGSPTRLAPPRAFSAGTVVTPTLMSGFLRPEFVLGQDAIHKDSPNDVWGVERIGEDVLVNNALSFDVKIYDPEVVSFTTTNNLVVGPNDAGYREALIEAVSNTSQSVARGELRGGYVDIAYPVLAGGSLRGWQARRLDRLQGADSSAIGTASSYLVTPFSGVVNYTGTANNRDAYATSLYKSGRLVVNSGNISLFQPAFDTYTSRYETDGLPQGSLTGTNRGTLWALLSASNANTTDLGSNGIDDGGGTGVDDALESETLPPFTTAAESIEVSVRLINPSTRLMRQMSVIHSDTQ
;
A
#
# COMPACT_ATOMS: atom_id res chain seq x y z
N MET A 1 32.80 70.55 -65.21
CA MET A 1 33.85 71.28 -65.96
C MET A 1 34.54 72.19 -64.96
N ILE A 2 35.87 72.29 -64.95
CA ILE A 2 36.59 73.60 -64.89
C ILE A 2 35.93 74.58 -63.89
N HIS A 3 36.42 74.77 -62.67
CA HIS A 3 37.58 75.60 -62.36
C HIS A 3 37.54 75.94 -60.86
N ASN A 4 38.62 76.34 -60.19
CA ASN A 4 40.03 76.14 -60.43
C ASN A 4 40.67 76.42 -59.07
N VAL A 5 41.67 75.62 -58.75
CA VAL A 5 42.61 75.82 -57.67
C VAL A 5 43.32 77.17 -57.86
N ASN A 6 43.47 77.96 -56.80
CA ASN A 6 44.79 78.43 -56.35
C ASN A 6 44.73 79.19 -55.02
N ILE A 7 45.63 78.75 -54.16
CA ILE A 7 45.98 79.26 -52.84
C ILE A 7 46.64 80.65 -52.99
N PRO A 8 46.48 81.54 -52.00
CA PRO A 8 47.70 82.06 -51.39
C PRO A 8 47.63 82.15 -49.87
N GLU A 9 48.78 81.79 -49.30
CA GLU A 9 49.21 81.95 -47.92
C GLU A 9 49.35 83.41 -47.48
N MET A 10 49.38 83.53 -46.14
CA MET A 10 49.96 84.59 -45.30
C MET A 10 49.25 85.95 -45.26
N THR A 11 48.75 86.29 -44.08
CA THR A 11 49.49 87.23 -43.20
C THR A 11 48.97 87.18 -41.75
N TYR A 12 49.92 87.15 -40.81
CA TYR A 12 49.72 87.12 -39.36
C TYR A 12 49.16 88.46 -38.86
N HIS A 13 48.07 88.43 -38.09
CA HIS A 13 47.75 89.48 -37.11
C HIS A 13 47.26 88.86 -35.80
N HIS A 14 47.93 89.26 -34.73
CA HIS A 14 47.69 88.86 -33.34
C HIS A 14 46.30 89.35 -32.88
N SER A 15 45.41 88.43 -32.50
CA SER A 15 44.18 88.75 -31.77
C SER A 15 43.98 87.77 -30.63
N LYS A 16 43.68 88.35 -29.46
CA LYS A 16 43.76 87.78 -28.12
C LYS A 16 42.90 86.51 -27.98
N ARG A 17 43.51 85.42 -27.50
CA ARG A 17 42.78 84.25 -26.98
C ARG A 17 41.93 84.68 -25.77
N CYS A 18 40.63 84.83 -25.98
CA CYS A 18 39.65 84.87 -24.89
C CYS A 18 39.23 83.43 -24.59
N THR A 19 39.89 82.81 -23.61
CA THR A 19 39.51 81.52 -23.03
C THR A 19 38.17 81.66 -22.29
N VAL A 20 37.07 81.32 -22.95
CA VAL A 20 35.81 81.02 -22.25
C VAL A 20 35.98 79.67 -21.57
N ARG A 21 36.32 79.73 -20.28
CA ARG A 21 36.49 78.61 -19.37
C ARG A 21 35.12 77.93 -19.21
N GLN A 22 34.88 76.81 -19.91
CA GLN A 22 33.77 75.92 -19.58
C GLN A 22 33.93 75.52 -18.12
N ARG A 23 33.07 76.06 -17.24
CA ARG A 23 32.97 75.58 -15.86
C ARG A 23 32.50 74.14 -15.94
N ARG A 24 33.41 73.19 -15.72
CA ARG A 24 33.03 71.84 -15.31
C ARG A 24 32.30 72.00 -13.99
N LEU A 25 30.98 71.87 -14.02
CA LEU A 25 30.17 71.78 -12.80
C LEU A 25 30.64 70.50 -12.09
N ALA A 26 31.25 70.66 -10.91
CA ALA A 26 31.54 69.55 -10.03
C ALA A 26 30.23 69.18 -9.32
N PHE A 27 29.87 67.90 -9.32
CA PHE A 27 28.65 67.41 -8.66
C PHE A 27 28.66 67.78 -7.17
N THR A 28 27.53 68.25 -6.69
CA THR A 28 27.34 68.51 -5.26
C THR A 28 27.29 67.19 -4.49
N LEU A 29 27.65 67.22 -3.19
CA LEU A 29 27.61 66.03 -2.32
C LEU A 29 26.19 65.41 -2.30
N VAL A 30 25.15 66.26 -2.38
CA VAL A 30 23.75 65.84 -2.51
C VAL A 30 23.49 65.12 -3.83
N GLU A 31 23.97 65.61 -4.97
CA GLU A 31 23.82 64.92 -6.26
C GLU A 31 24.54 63.57 -6.31
N MET A 32 25.75 63.47 -5.72
CA MET A 32 26.47 62.19 -5.63
C MET A 32 25.76 61.20 -4.70
N LEU A 33 25.19 61.68 -3.59
CA LEU A 33 24.36 60.87 -2.69
C LEU A 33 23.07 60.41 -3.38
N VAL A 34 22.37 61.31 -4.09
CA VAL A 34 21.15 60.97 -4.83
C VAL A 34 21.45 60.01 -5.98
N ALA A 35 22.57 60.19 -6.69
CA ALA A 35 22.98 59.26 -7.74
C ALA A 35 23.28 57.87 -7.17
N MET A 36 24.00 57.78 -6.04
CA MET A 36 24.26 56.50 -5.37
C MET A 36 22.98 55.85 -4.83
N THR A 37 22.04 56.61 -4.27
CA THR A 37 20.78 56.03 -3.79
C THR A 37 19.90 55.54 -4.94
N VAL A 38 19.85 56.27 -6.06
CA VAL A 38 19.11 55.84 -7.26
C VAL A 38 19.73 54.60 -7.89
N THR A 39 21.05 54.49 -7.98
CA THR A 39 21.70 53.28 -8.50
C THR A 39 21.46 52.08 -7.58
N LEU A 40 21.52 52.27 -6.25
CA LEU A 40 21.17 51.23 -5.29
C LEU A 40 19.71 50.81 -5.40
N LEU A 41 18.78 51.75 -5.58
CA LEU A 41 17.36 51.44 -5.79
C LEU A 41 17.12 50.70 -7.11
N MET A 42 17.79 51.09 -8.21
CA MET A 42 17.70 50.34 -9.47
C MET A 42 18.27 48.93 -9.33
N MET A 43 19.40 48.75 -8.66
CA MET A 43 19.97 47.43 -8.41
C MET A 43 19.05 46.57 -7.54
N ALA A 44 18.44 47.15 -6.50
CA ALA A 44 17.46 46.47 -5.67
C ALA A 44 16.20 46.07 -6.45
N ALA A 45 15.71 46.93 -7.35
CA ALA A 45 14.55 46.63 -8.20
C ALA A 45 14.85 45.51 -9.20
N LEU A 46 16.03 45.52 -9.85
CA LEU A 46 16.47 44.44 -10.74
C LEU A 46 16.65 43.11 -10.01
N ALA A 47 17.25 43.13 -8.82
CA ALA A 47 17.40 41.93 -8.01
C ALA A 47 16.04 41.31 -7.64
N ARG A 48 15.04 42.13 -7.28
CA ARG A 48 13.67 41.65 -7.02
C ARG A 48 12.99 41.10 -8.27
N ALA A 49 13.17 41.75 -9.42
CA ALA A 49 12.63 41.25 -10.70
C ALA A 49 13.21 39.88 -11.07
N PHE A 50 14.52 39.70 -10.92
CA PHE A 50 15.16 38.41 -11.16
C PHE A 50 14.74 37.34 -10.15
N ALA A 51 14.57 37.70 -8.87
CA ALA A 51 14.06 36.77 -7.86
C ALA A 51 12.63 36.29 -8.22
N PHE A 52 11.75 37.21 -8.59
CA PHE A 52 10.37 36.90 -9.00
C PHE A 52 10.32 36.00 -10.24
N VAL A 53 11.09 36.32 -11.29
CA VAL A 53 11.16 35.49 -12.50
C VAL A 53 11.79 34.12 -12.18
N GLY A 54 12.83 34.09 -11.33
CA GLY A 54 13.47 32.86 -10.90
C GLY A 54 12.52 31.92 -10.16
N GLU A 55 11.68 32.46 -9.28
CA GLU A 55 10.64 31.72 -8.57
C GLU A 55 9.59 31.15 -9.54
N GLN A 56 9.05 31.97 -10.45
CA GLN A 56 8.11 31.48 -11.46
C GLN A 56 8.69 30.38 -12.35
N VAL A 57 9.97 30.51 -12.74
CA VAL A 57 10.66 29.48 -13.54
C VAL A 57 10.86 28.20 -12.73
N ARG A 58 11.22 28.31 -11.44
CA ARG A 58 11.34 27.15 -10.54
C ARG A 58 10.00 26.43 -10.40
N ASP A 59 8.92 27.16 -10.15
CA ASP A 59 7.59 26.60 -9.94
C ASP A 59 7.05 25.97 -11.24
N SER A 60 7.30 26.61 -12.38
CA SER A 60 6.98 26.04 -13.70
C SER A 60 7.71 24.72 -13.95
N ARG A 61 9.00 24.63 -13.62
CA ARG A 61 9.79 23.39 -13.75
C ARG A 61 9.31 22.30 -12.79
N ALA A 62 9.04 22.66 -11.54
CA ALA A 62 8.50 21.73 -10.53
C ALA A 62 7.15 21.14 -10.98
N ASN A 63 6.26 21.99 -11.50
CA ASN A 63 4.95 21.60 -12.00
C ASN A 63 5.03 20.69 -13.24
N LEU A 64 5.97 20.98 -14.16
CA LEU A 64 6.24 20.13 -15.32
C LEU A 64 6.81 18.78 -14.91
N GLY A 65 7.72 18.75 -13.93
CA GLY A 65 8.27 17.51 -13.36
C GLY A 65 7.17 16.60 -12.81
N LEU A 66 6.34 17.12 -11.89
CA LEU A 66 5.21 16.36 -11.33
C LEU A 66 4.24 15.84 -12.39
N SER A 67 3.98 16.64 -13.43
CA SER A 67 3.08 16.25 -14.52
C SER A 67 3.65 15.09 -15.35
N ASN A 68 4.96 15.10 -15.59
CA ASN A 68 5.64 14.03 -16.31
C ASN A 68 5.67 12.76 -15.45
N ASP A 69 6.03 12.87 -14.18
CA ASP A 69 6.09 11.72 -13.26
C ASP A 69 4.72 11.03 -13.13
N LEU A 70 3.64 11.82 -12.94
CA LEU A 70 2.27 11.28 -12.91
C LEU A 70 1.86 10.66 -14.24
N ARG A 71 2.21 11.28 -15.36
CA ARG A 71 1.87 10.75 -16.69
C ARG A 71 2.59 9.43 -16.95
N ASP A 72 3.86 9.32 -16.58
CA ASP A 72 4.66 8.11 -16.76
C ASP A 72 4.13 6.98 -15.86
N LEU A 73 3.84 7.29 -14.59
CA LEU A 73 3.23 6.33 -13.65
C LEU A 73 1.87 5.85 -14.17
N THR A 74 0.96 6.76 -14.50
CA THR A 74 -0.41 6.39 -14.91
C THR A 74 -0.46 5.69 -16.26
N THR A 75 0.40 6.07 -17.22
CA THR A 75 0.51 5.38 -18.51
C THR A 75 1.01 3.95 -18.29
N ARG A 76 2.02 3.76 -17.43
CA ARG A 76 2.54 2.43 -17.10
C ARG A 76 1.50 1.58 -16.39
N LEU A 77 0.87 2.12 -15.34
CA LEU A 77 -0.17 1.43 -14.57
C LEU A 77 -1.33 0.99 -15.49
N LYS A 78 -1.81 1.91 -16.34
CA LYS A 78 -2.86 1.61 -17.33
C LYS A 78 -2.45 0.50 -18.29
N ASP A 79 -1.24 0.57 -18.82
CA ASP A 79 -0.70 -0.41 -19.76
C ASP A 79 -0.59 -1.81 -19.13
N GLU A 80 -0.18 -1.88 -17.86
CA GLU A 80 -0.02 -3.14 -17.14
C GLU A 80 -1.36 -3.73 -16.70
N LEU A 81 -2.27 -2.92 -16.16
CA LEU A 81 -3.63 -3.36 -15.83
C LEU A 81 -4.39 -3.87 -17.07
N SER A 82 -4.22 -3.20 -18.22
CA SER A 82 -4.80 -3.67 -19.48
C SER A 82 -4.30 -5.04 -19.97
N ARG A 83 -3.20 -5.53 -19.38
CA ARG A 83 -2.58 -6.82 -19.69
C ARG A 83 -2.61 -7.79 -18.51
N CYS A 84 -3.51 -7.56 -17.55
CA CYS A 84 -3.85 -8.55 -16.55
C CYS A 84 -4.23 -9.88 -17.22
N THR A 85 -3.78 -11.01 -16.68
CA THR A 85 -4.05 -12.33 -17.28
C THR A 85 -5.44 -12.87 -16.91
N VAL A 86 -6.07 -12.30 -15.89
CA VAL A 86 -7.38 -12.73 -15.38
C VAL A 86 -8.43 -11.64 -15.53
N LYS A 87 -9.69 -12.05 -15.63
CA LYS A 87 -10.85 -11.18 -15.53
C LYS A 87 -11.13 -10.80 -14.08
N LEU A 88 -11.79 -9.67 -13.85
CA LEU A 88 -12.19 -9.18 -12.52
C LEU A 88 -13.46 -9.88 -11.99
N THR A 89 -13.61 -11.17 -12.32
CA THR A 89 -14.73 -12.01 -11.91
C THR A 89 -14.24 -12.99 -10.85
N PRO A 90 -14.73 -12.89 -9.59
CA PRO A 90 -14.44 -13.86 -8.55
C PRO A 90 -14.86 -15.28 -8.94
N ASN A 91 -14.06 -16.27 -8.59
CA ASN A 91 -14.38 -17.66 -8.86
C ASN A 91 -15.37 -18.20 -7.82
N MET A 92 -16.51 -18.70 -8.29
CA MET A 92 -17.60 -19.26 -7.46
C MET A 92 -17.83 -20.77 -7.72
N GLY A 93 -16.81 -21.49 -8.20
CA GLY A 93 -16.87 -22.94 -8.48
C GLY A 93 -16.57 -23.33 -9.93
N GLU A 94 -16.26 -22.35 -10.78
CA GLU A 94 -15.79 -22.59 -12.15
C GLU A 94 -14.30 -23.03 -12.15
N PRO A 95 -13.77 -23.55 -13.28
CA PRO A 95 -12.35 -23.81 -13.40
C PRO A 95 -11.52 -22.55 -13.16
N ASP A 96 -10.47 -22.68 -12.34
CA ASP A 96 -9.60 -21.56 -11.98
C ASP A 96 -8.97 -20.86 -13.19
N GLN A 97 -9.00 -19.52 -13.16
CA GLN A 97 -8.30 -18.71 -14.15
C GLN A 97 -6.77 -18.80 -13.94
N PRO A 98 -5.96 -18.81 -15.01
CA PRO A 98 -4.51 -18.84 -14.88
C PRO A 98 -3.97 -17.47 -14.43
N GLY A 99 -3.67 -17.36 -13.14
CA GLY A 99 -3.16 -16.15 -12.49
C GLY A 99 -4.12 -15.61 -11.44
N TYR A 100 -3.96 -14.33 -11.07
CA TYR A 100 -4.87 -13.69 -10.12
C TYR A 100 -4.89 -12.17 -10.27
N PHE A 101 -5.93 -11.58 -9.69
CA PHE A 101 -6.00 -10.16 -9.37
C PHE A 101 -6.42 -10.01 -7.91
N LEU A 102 -5.67 -9.19 -7.17
CA LEU A 102 -5.88 -8.91 -5.76
C LEU A 102 -5.78 -7.40 -5.54
N TYR A 103 -6.77 -6.85 -4.88
CA TYR A 103 -6.75 -5.52 -4.30
C TYR A 103 -7.10 -5.67 -2.83
N SER A 104 -6.18 -5.28 -1.95
CA SER A 104 -6.37 -5.28 -0.51
C SER A 104 -6.43 -3.86 -0.01
N GLU A 105 -7.41 -3.62 0.85
CA GLU A 105 -7.77 -2.31 1.37
C GLU A 105 -7.24 -2.15 2.81
N GLY A 106 -6.72 -0.96 3.10
CA GLY A 106 -6.29 -0.58 4.44
C GLY A 106 -7.41 0.07 5.25
N PRO A 107 -7.15 0.48 6.50
CA PRO A 107 -8.15 1.15 7.34
C PRO A 107 -8.25 2.66 7.10
N VAL A 108 -7.27 3.29 6.45
CA VAL A 108 -7.28 4.72 6.14
C VAL A 108 -8.20 4.97 4.95
N THR A 109 -8.70 6.21 4.84
CA THR A 109 -9.54 6.64 3.72
C THR A 109 -9.26 8.12 3.45
N ASP A 110 -9.71 8.64 2.31
CA ASP A 110 -9.65 10.08 1.98
C ASP A 110 -10.28 10.97 3.08
N ALA A 111 -11.32 10.47 3.76
CA ALA A 111 -11.99 11.17 4.85
C ALA A 111 -11.22 11.16 6.18
N THR A 112 -10.25 10.26 6.35
CA THR A 112 -9.55 10.06 7.63
C THR A 112 -8.69 11.27 7.98
N SER A 113 -7.88 11.76 7.04
CA SER A 113 -7.00 12.92 7.24
C SER A 113 -7.81 14.18 7.56
N SER A 114 -8.89 14.44 6.80
CA SER A 114 -9.75 15.61 6.98
C SER A 114 -10.53 15.58 8.31
N LEU A 115 -11.07 14.43 8.72
CA LEU A 115 -11.89 14.35 9.93
C LEU A 115 -11.07 14.31 11.22
N PHE A 116 -9.91 13.64 11.21
CA PHE A 116 -9.11 13.48 12.42
C PHE A 116 -8.20 14.67 12.68
N ARG A 117 -7.89 15.49 11.67
CA ARG A 117 -6.98 16.64 11.77
C ARG A 117 -7.66 18.00 11.63
N ALA A 118 -8.98 18.07 11.80
CA ALA A 118 -9.68 19.35 11.86
C ALA A 118 -9.11 20.26 12.97
N ALA A 119 -8.75 21.49 12.60
CA ALA A 119 -8.18 22.51 13.48
C ALA A 119 -8.95 23.83 13.33
N LEU A 120 -8.73 24.79 14.23
CA LEU A 120 -9.25 26.15 14.08
C LEU A 120 -8.11 27.07 13.63
N ASP A 121 -8.39 27.92 12.65
CA ASP A 121 -7.47 29.01 12.26
C ASP A 121 -7.42 30.13 13.33
N ALA A 122 -6.60 31.15 13.09
CA ALA A 122 -6.47 32.28 14.02
C ALA A 122 -7.77 33.11 14.15
N GLU A 123 -8.63 33.01 13.15
CA GLU A 123 -9.93 33.67 13.03
C GLU A 123 -11.09 32.85 13.60
N GLY A 124 -10.85 31.60 14.03
CA GLY A 124 -11.83 30.68 14.58
C GLY A 124 -12.66 29.90 13.55
N ASN A 125 -12.29 29.89 12.27
CA ASN A 125 -12.87 29.02 11.25
C ASN A 125 -12.23 27.64 11.27
N ILE A 126 -12.94 26.65 10.74
CA ILE A 126 -12.41 25.30 10.57
C ILE A 126 -11.36 25.30 9.46
N ASP A 127 -10.13 24.95 9.84
CA ASP A 127 -9.01 24.70 8.94
C ASP A 127 -8.73 23.18 8.87
N LEU A 128 -8.42 22.71 7.68
CA LEU A 128 -8.14 21.30 7.39
C LEU A 128 -6.73 21.17 6.80
N PRO A 129 -5.67 21.47 7.59
CA PRO A 129 -4.30 21.58 7.07
C PRO A 129 -3.78 20.28 6.44
N ASP A 130 -4.26 19.14 6.93
CA ASP A 130 -3.81 17.81 6.52
C ASP A 130 -4.76 17.12 5.50
N SER A 131 -5.81 17.80 5.04
CA SER A 131 -6.72 17.28 3.99
C SER A 131 -6.04 17.02 2.63
N ARG A 132 -4.80 17.49 2.47
CA ARG A 132 -3.95 17.21 1.31
C ARG A 132 -3.58 15.73 1.17
N TYR A 133 -3.60 14.95 2.26
CA TYR A 133 -3.38 13.51 2.22
C TYR A 133 -4.67 12.81 1.83
N GLY A 134 -4.58 11.90 0.86
CA GLY A 134 -5.67 10.98 0.53
C GLY A 134 -5.46 9.63 1.21
N ASP A 135 -6.10 8.59 0.70
CA ASP A 135 -5.77 7.23 1.11
C ASP A 135 -4.38 6.78 0.61
N PHE A 136 -3.67 6.01 1.42
CA PHE A 136 -2.27 5.65 1.17
C PHE A 136 -1.86 4.24 1.62
N ASP A 137 -2.76 3.43 2.15
CA ASP A 137 -2.43 2.09 2.66
C ASP A 137 -2.92 0.93 1.77
N ASP A 138 -3.28 1.24 0.53
CA ASP A 138 -3.68 0.25 -0.46
C ASP A 138 -2.55 -0.60 -1.06
N TYR A 139 -2.95 -1.84 -1.39
CA TYR A 139 -2.12 -2.84 -2.03
C TYR A 139 -2.84 -3.46 -3.23
N ILE A 140 -2.21 -3.45 -4.40
CA ILE A 140 -2.72 -4.11 -5.59
C ILE A 140 -1.65 -5.03 -6.19
N ALA A 141 -2.04 -6.25 -6.50
CA ALA A 141 -1.17 -7.26 -7.09
C ALA A 141 -1.92 -8.08 -8.14
N PHE A 142 -1.29 -8.33 -9.26
CA PHE A 142 -1.89 -9.10 -10.34
C PHE A 142 -0.84 -9.75 -11.23
N THR A 143 -1.25 -10.79 -11.95
CA THR A 143 -0.41 -11.41 -12.98
C THR A 143 -0.63 -10.74 -14.32
N ALA A 144 0.45 -10.43 -15.02
CA ALA A 144 0.42 -9.73 -16.30
C ALA A 144 1.25 -10.43 -17.38
N VAL A 145 0.84 -10.20 -18.63
CA VAL A 145 1.59 -10.65 -19.81
C VAL A 145 2.37 -9.50 -20.44
N ALA A 146 3.64 -9.75 -20.79
CA ALA A 146 4.48 -8.76 -21.44
C ALA A 146 3.92 -8.36 -22.82
N PRO A 147 4.13 -7.12 -23.28
CA PRO A 147 3.75 -6.71 -24.62
C PRO A 147 4.33 -7.63 -25.72
N PRO A 148 3.72 -7.70 -26.91
CA PRO A 148 4.29 -8.42 -28.05
C PRO A 148 5.74 -8.00 -28.32
N ASN A 149 6.61 -8.96 -28.62
CA ASN A 149 8.05 -8.75 -28.86
C ASN A 149 8.85 -8.12 -27.70
N SER A 150 8.31 -8.15 -26.48
CA SER A 150 9.00 -7.71 -25.28
C SER A 150 8.91 -8.74 -24.16
N TRP A 151 9.76 -8.57 -23.16
CA TRP A 151 9.90 -9.48 -22.03
C TRP A 151 10.06 -8.68 -20.75
N PHE A 152 9.49 -9.17 -19.65
CA PHE A 152 9.86 -8.70 -18.33
C PHE A 152 11.28 -9.19 -18.01
N THR A 153 12.04 -8.37 -17.29
CA THR A 153 13.43 -8.64 -16.91
C THR A 153 13.57 -8.53 -15.40
N GLY A 154 14.46 -9.33 -14.83
CA GLY A 154 14.75 -9.35 -13.39
C GLY A 154 16.07 -10.08 -13.13
N LYS A 155 16.54 -10.05 -11.90
CA LYS A 155 17.81 -10.63 -11.46
C LYS A 155 17.59 -11.89 -10.64
N VAL A 156 18.49 -12.87 -10.81
CA VAL A 156 18.61 -14.04 -9.94
C VAL A 156 20.08 -14.34 -9.66
N PRO A 157 20.41 -15.02 -8.55
CA PRO A 157 21.76 -15.52 -8.33
C PRO A 157 22.17 -16.48 -9.45
N ARG A 158 23.39 -16.33 -9.97
CA ARG A 158 23.91 -17.12 -11.09
C ARG A 158 23.80 -18.63 -10.90
N TYR A 159 24.02 -19.12 -9.68
CA TYR A 159 23.98 -20.55 -9.37
C TYR A 159 22.63 -21.20 -9.69
N VAL A 160 21.53 -20.44 -9.67
CA VAL A 160 20.19 -20.94 -10.00
C VAL A 160 20.16 -21.49 -11.43
N LEU A 161 20.75 -20.74 -12.36
CA LEU A 161 20.83 -21.10 -13.77
C LEU A 161 21.85 -22.22 -13.99
N ASP A 162 23.02 -22.11 -13.36
CA ASP A 162 24.10 -23.08 -13.55
C ASP A 162 23.74 -24.46 -13.01
N GLN A 163 23.07 -24.53 -11.85
CA GLN A 163 22.59 -25.80 -11.28
C GLN A 163 21.47 -26.41 -12.11
N LYS A 164 20.51 -25.59 -12.59
CA LYS A 164 19.47 -26.06 -13.50
C LYS A 164 20.06 -26.58 -14.82
N ARG A 165 21.04 -25.87 -15.39
CA ARG A 165 21.74 -26.30 -16.60
C ARG A 165 22.49 -27.61 -16.40
N ALA A 166 23.22 -27.76 -15.30
CA ALA A 166 23.93 -29.00 -14.97
C ALA A 166 22.97 -30.19 -14.93
N GLN A 167 21.81 -30.02 -14.26
CA GLN A 167 20.77 -31.04 -14.18
C GLN A 167 20.22 -31.41 -15.57
N LEU A 168 19.92 -30.42 -16.43
CA LEU A 168 19.43 -30.66 -17.79
C LEU A 168 20.44 -31.43 -18.66
N THR A 169 21.73 -31.23 -18.41
CA THR A 169 22.82 -31.99 -19.07
C THR A 169 23.15 -33.33 -18.40
N GLY A 170 22.47 -33.69 -17.31
CA GLY A 170 22.74 -34.91 -16.54
C GLY A 170 24.03 -34.87 -15.70
N GLY A 171 24.63 -33.70 -15.50
CA GLY A 171 25.84 -33.50 -14.71
C GLY A 171 25.55 -33.07 -13.26
N SER A 172 26.58 -33.15 -12.41
CA SER A 172 26.53 -32.62 -11.04
C SER A 172 26.99 -31.16 -11.02
N TYR A 173 26.26 -30.31 -10.30
CA TYR A 173 26.68 -28.92 -10.08
C TYR A 173 27.80 -28.87 -9.02
N THR A 174 28.85 -28.10 -9.31
CA THR A 174 29.93 -27.79 -8.36
C THR A 174 30.06 -26.29 -8.28
N MET A 175 30.15 -25.75 -7.07
CA MET A 175 30.26 -24.31 -6.83
C MET A 175 31.58 -23.76 -7.39
N PRO A 176 31.56 -22.61 -8.10
CA PRO A 176 32.78 -21.99 -8.60
C PRO A 176 33.69 -21.53 -7.44
N SER A 177 34.99 -21.40 -7.74
CA SER A 177 36.01 -20.86 -6.84
C SER A 177 36.60 -19.60 -7.49
N PRO A 178 36.42 -18.40 -6.89
CA PRO A 178 35.80 -18.14 -5.59
C PRO A 178 34.28 -18.35 -5.57
N ALA A 179 33.75 -18.71 -4.39
CA ALA A 179 32.32 -18.97 -4.16
C ALA A 179 31.40 -17.79 -4.52
N ILE A 180 31.90 -16.56 -4.40
CA ILE A 180 31.15 -15.33 -4.62
C ILE A 180 30.63 -15.19 -6.06
N ASP A 181 31.33 -15.77 -7.04
CA ASP A 181 30.95 -15.74 -8.46
C ASP A 181 29.61 -16.46 -8.69
N ALA A 182 29.24 -17.41 -7.82
CA ALA A 182 27.98 -18.14 -7.89
C ALA A 182 26.77 -17.25 -7.53
N PHE A 183 26.98 -16.18 -6.76
CA PHE A 183 25.93 -15.31 -6.23
C PHE A 183 25.77 -14.01 -7.02
N GLU A 184 26.61 -13.77 -8.03
CA GLU A 184 26.51 -12.61 -8.91
C GLU A 184 25.10 -12.52 -9.53
N PRO A 185 24.48 -11.32 -9.57
CA PRO A 185 23.17 -11.14 -10.15
C PRO A 185 23.20 -11.31 -11.67
N VAL A 186 22.44 -12.28 -12.18
CA VAL A 186 22.29 -12.53 -13.61
C VAL A 186 20.88 -12.15 -14.05
N MET A 187 20.80 -11.42 -15.17
CA MET A 187 19.54 -11.02 -15.76
C MET A 187 18.83 -12.22 -16.41
N ILE A 188 17.59 -12.44 -16.02
CA ILE A 188 16.67 -13.39 -16.64
C ILE A 188 15.46 -12.66 -17.23
N ARG A 189 14.71 -13.37 -18.07
CA ARG A 189 13.54 -12.85 -18.76
C ARG A 189 12.35 -13.77 -18.60
N SER A 190 11.15 -13.22 -18.55
CA SER A 190 9.90 -14.00 -18.63
C SER A 190 8.83 -13.27 -19.44
N LYS A 191 7.94 -14.06 -20.05
CA LYS A 191 6.78 -13.55 -20.76
C LYS A 191 5.68 -13.12 -19.79
N TYR A 192 5.62 -13.77 -18.63
CA TYR A 192 4.64 -13.53 -17.57
C TYR A 192 5.35 -13.04 -16.31
N ALA A 193 4.73 -12.10 -15.61
CA ALA A 193 5.21 -11.63 -14.33
C ALA A 193 4.04 -11.37 -13.38
N GLU A 194 4.31 -11.50 -12.10
CA GLU A 194 3.48 -10.99 -11.01
C GLU A 194 3.94 -9.55 -10.74
N ILE A 195 3.02 -8.59 -10.88
CA ILE A 195 3.28 -7.16 -10.70
C ILE A 195 2.55 -6.71 -9.45
N ILE A 196 3.25 -6.01 -8.58
CA ILE A 196 2.72 -5.51 -7.31
C ILE A 196 2.98 -4.02 -7.21
N TYR A 197 1.94 -3.25 -6.88
CA TYR A 197 2.03 -1.84 -6.52
C TYR A 197 1.55 -1.64 -5.09
N PHE A 198 2.29 -0.83 -4.34
CA PHE A 198 1.92 -0.45 -2.97
C PHE A 198 2.62 0.85 -2.60
N ALA A 199 2.01 1.60 -1.71
CA ALA A 199 2.67 2.70 -1.03
C ALA A 199 3.41 2.19 0.22
N SER A 200 4.54 2.82 0.52
CA SER A 200 5.31 2.50 1.71
C SER A 200 5.98 3.76 2.26
N PRO A 201 5.94 3.99 3.58
CA PRO A 201 6.65 5.09 4.18
C PRO A 201 8.16 4.79 4.21
N GLU A 202 8.96 5.83 4.36
CA GLU A 202 10.37 5.64 4.65
C GLU A 202 10.54 5.14 6.10
N TYR A 203 11.17 3.97 6.29
CA TYR A 203 11.39 3.39 7.61
C TYR A 203 12.72 3.83 8.23
N SER A 204 12.75 3.98 9.56
CA SER A 204 14.00 4.28 10.24
C SER A 204 14.92 3.05 10.21
N GLY A 205 16.07 3.15 9.56
CA GLY A 205 17.12 2.13 9.63
C GLY A 205 17.76 2.10 11.01
N GLY A 206 17.16 1.33 11.94
CA GLY A 206 17.77 0.81 13.17
C GLY A 206 18.61 1.75 14.04
N SER A 207 17.99 2.40 15.02
CA SER A 207 18.36 2.37 16.45
C SER A 207 17.43 3.33 17.17
N SER A 208 16.46 2.81 17.93
CA SER A 208 15.84 3.62 18.96
C SER A 208 16.95 4.13 19.89
N SER A 209 16.83 5.35 20.39
CA SER A 209 17.75 5.96 21.36
C SER A 209 17.85 5.21 22.71
N SER A 210 17.33 3.98 22.79
CA SER A 210 17.35 3.09 23.95
C SER A 210 18.32 1.90 23.84
N GLY A 211 19.12 1.79 22.78
CA GLY A 211 20.13 0.71 22.68
C GLY A 211 19.57 -0.70 22.59
N THR A 212 18.32 -0.85 22.15
CA THR A 212 17.67 -2.14 21.88
C THR A 212 17.43 -2.25 20.38
N THR A 213 18.25 -3.00 19.65
CA THR A 213 18.04 -3.38 18.24
C THR A 213 16.97 -4.47 18.12
N ASN A 214 15.80 -4.25 18.75
CA ASN A 214 14.63 -5.05 18.49
C ASN A 214 14.05 -4.50 17.18
N ALA A 215 14.14 -5.25 16.07
CA ALA A 215 13.25 -5.00 14.94
C ALA A 215 11.82 -5.07 15.52
N PRO A 216 11.10 -3.95 15.60
CA PRO A 216 9.85 -3.95 16.34
C PRO A 216 8.86 -4.87 15.63
N ASN A 217 7.99 -5.51 16.41
CA ASN A 217 6.77 -6.16 15.89
C ASN A 217 5.89 -5.16 15.10
N ASP A 218 6.20 -3.86 15.22
CA ASP A 218 5.54 -2.71 14.62
C ASP A 218 6.57 -1.74 13.98
N PRO A 219 6.78 -1.78 12.64
CA PRO A 219 7.80 -0.98 11.98
C PRO A 219 7.46 0.52 12.05
N GLN A 220 8.34 1.30 12.68
CA GLN A 220 8.20 2.75 12.82
C GLN A 220 8.76 3.47 11.58
N TYR A 221 7.97 4.35 10.99
CA TYR A 221 8.44 5.21 9.91
C TYR A 221 9.27 6.38 10.43
N ILE A 222 10.16 6.90 9.57
CA ILE A 222 10.94 8.11 9.87
C ILE A 222 9.97 9.27 10.06
N ASP A 223 10.13 9.89 11.21
CA ASP A 223 9.46 11.10 11.64
C ASP A 223 10.50 12.23 11.67
N VAL A 224 10.45 13.12 10.69
CA VAL A 224 11.43 14.20 10.50
C VAL A 224 11.12 15.38 11.40
N ASP A 225 9.86 15.62 11.76
CA ASP A 225 9.40 16.76 12.54
C ASP A 225 8.91 16.43 13.97
N GLY A 226 8.97 15.16 14.38
CA GLY A 226 8.71 14.70 15.76
C GLY A 226 7.23 14.54 16.09
N ASP A 227 6.43 14.24 15.07
CA ASP A 227 5.00 14.43 15.01
C ASP A 227 4.19 13.11 14.89
N SER A 228 4.91 11.97 14.92
CA SER A 228 4.46 10.60 14.70
C SER A 228 3.36 10.08 15.61
N THR A 229 2.95 10.80 16.66
CA THR A 229 1.87 10.36 17.54
C THR A 229 0.77 11.40 17.67
N LEU A 230 -0.46 11.01 17.36
CA LEU A 230 -1.63 11.82 17.65
C LEU A 230 -1.91 11.97 19.16
N ALA A 231 -1.26 11.19 20.03
CA ALA A 231 -1.59 11.07 21.44
C ALA A 231 -1.22 12.30 22.30
N GLY A 232 -0.27 13.13 21.88
CA GLY A 232 0.23 14.25 22.69
C GLY A 232 -0.62 15.52 22.61
N GLY A 233 -1.62 15.59 21.74
CA GLY A 233 -2.58 16.70 21.65
C GLY A 233 -1.98 18.05 21.24
N SER A 234 -0.69 18.11 20.90
CA SER A 234 -0.08 19.31 20.33
C SER A 234 -0.50 19.45 18.86
N GLY A 235 -0.89 20.65 18.43
CA GLY A 235 -1.35 20.90 17.05
C GLY A 235 -0.32 20.50 15.97
N GLY A 236 0.96 20.42 16.36
CA GLY A 236 2.05 19.99 15.50
C GLY A 236 2.13 18.49 15.23
N GLN A 237 1.50 17.61 16.01
CA GLN A 237 1.63 16.14 15.86
C GLN A 237 0.52 15.57 14.97
N ASN A 238 0.82 15.16 13.74
CA ASN A 238 -0.17 14.75 12.74
C ASN A 238 -0.35 13.23 12.60
N GLY A 239 0.62 12.42 13.04
CA GLY A 239 0.56 10.94 12.94
C GLY A 239 0.52 10.40 11.50
N LEU A 240 0.85 11.22 10.53
CA LEU A 240 0.94 10.86 9.12
C LEU A 240 2.42 10.65 8.76
N PRO A 241 2.73 9.73 7.83
CA PRO A 241 4.10 9.61 7.35
C PRO A 241 4.52 10.86 6.55
N ASP A 242 5.72 11.36 6.85
CA ASP A 242 6.31 12.50 6.14
C ASP A 242 6.64 12.20 4.67
N ARG A 243 7.12 10.98 4.43
CA ARG A 243 7.67 10.56 3.15
C ARG A 243 7.11 9.21 2.77
N ILE A 244 6.23 9.22 1.77
CA ILE A 244 5.66 8.03 1.17
C ILE A 244 6.25 7.86 -0.22
N LYS A 245 6.65 6.62 -0.53
CA LYS A 245 7.14 6.18 -1.83
C LYS A 245 6.14 5.19 -2.41
N ILE A 246 5.94 5.23 -3.72
CA ILE A 246 5.16 4.20 -4.42
C ILE A 246 6.14 3.23 -5.03
N HIS A 247 5.97 1.96 -4.71
CA HIS A 247 6.81 0.87 -5.18
C HIS A 247 6.09 0.08 -6.26
N ARG A 248 6.89 -0.49 -7.18
CA ARG A 248 6.46 -1.44 -8.20
C ARG A 248 7.42 -2.61 -8.24
N ARG A 249 6.99 -3.75 -7.75
CA ARG A 249 7.74 -5.02 -7.83
C ARG A 249 7.32 -5.79 -9.07
N VAL A 250 8.30 -6.37 -9.76
CA VAL A 250 8.06 -7.31 -10.88
C VAL A 250 8.75 -8.61 -10.56
N LEU A 251 7.94 -9.65 -10.36
CA LEU A 251 8.42 -10.98 -10.04
C LEU A 251 8.16 -11.90 -11.23
N LEU A 252 9.23 -12.45 -11.79
CA LEU A 252 9.16 -13.24 -13.00
C LEU A 252 8.60 -14.63 -12.73
N ILE A 253 7.62 -15.05 -13.54
CA ILE A 253 7.01 -16.39 -13.45
C ILE A 253 7.85 -17.34 -14.32
N ARG A 254 8.63 -18.22 -13.68
CA ARG A 254 9.61 -19.12 -14.31
C ARG A 254 9.64 -20.50 -13.63
N PRO A 255 8.57 -21.30 -13.76
CA PRO A 255 8.51 -22.62 -13.12
C PRO A 255 9.55 -23.61 -13.70
N ASP A 256 10.11 -23.31 -14.87
CA ASP A 256 11.17 -24.09 -15.51
C ASP A 256 12.50 -24.07 -14.74
N LEU A 257 12.72 -23.08 -13.86
CA LEU A 257 13.93 -23.00 -13.02
C LEU A 257 13.90 -23.98 -11.83
N ASN A 258 12.74 -24.57 -11.51
CA ASN A 258 12.65 -25.59 -10.48
C ASN A 258 13.44 -26.85 -10.88
N LEU A 259 14.13 -27.46 -9.92
CA LEU A 259 14.83 -28.73 -10.12
C LEU A 259 13.83 -29.90 -10.25
N ALA A 260 14.29 -31.12 -10.53
CA ALA A 260 13.38 -32.28 -10.70
C ALA A 260 12.58 -32.64 -9.45
N ASN A 261 13.04 -32.21 -8.27
CA ASN A 261 12.33 -32.37 -7.01
C ASN A 261 11.23 -31.31 -6.80
N GLY A 262 11.01 -30.41 -7.78
CA GLY A 262 10.01 -29.35 -7.71
C GLY A 262 10.41 -28.11 -6.90
N THR A 263 11.67 -28.00 -6.46
CA THR A 263 12.14 -26.87 -5.64
C THR A 263 13.25 -26.09 -6.32
N LEU A 264 13.47 -24.85 -5.89
CA LEU A 264 14.63 -24.07 -6.28
C LEU A 264 15.91 -24.62 -5.62
N PRO A 265 17.08 -24.39 -6.25
CA PRO A 265 18.37 -24.71 -5.64
C PRO A 265 18.67 -23.81 -4.44
N VAL A 266 19.26 -24.38 -3.39
CA VAL A 266 19.72 -23.66 -2.19
C VAL A 266 21.24 -23.77 -2.12
N GLN A 267 21.90 -22.66 -1.83
CA GLN A 267 23.35 -22.58 -1.64
C GLN A 267 23.68 -21.72 -0.41
N GLN A 268 24.86 -21.94 0.18
CA GLN A 268 25.31 -21.23 1.37
C GLN A 268 26.49 -20.32 1.01
N LEU A 269 26.46 -19.09 1.50
CA LEU A 269 27.57 -18.15 1.41
C LEU A 269 28.12 -17.89 2.82
N ALA A 270 29.40 -18.21 3.04
CA ALA A 270 30.10 -17.89 4.28
C ALA A 270 30.90 -16.59 4.12
N TYR A 271 30.86 -15.70 5.12
CA TYR A 271 31.63 -14.46 5.14
C TYR A 271 32.41 -14.28 6.47
N GLY A 272 33.40 -13.38 6.47
CA GLY A 272 34.30 -13.17 7.61
C GLY A 272 35.23 -14.36 7.89
N SER A 273 35.43 -14.70 9.17
CA SER A 273 36.24 -15.87 9.61
C SER A 273 35.55 -17.23 9.40
N GLY A 274 34.47 -17.29 8.61
CA GLY A 274 33.71 -18.50 8.33
C GLY A 274 32.67 -18.87 9.39
N SER A 275 32.42 -18.00 10.36
CA SER A 275 31.44 -18.19 11.45
C SER A 275 30.04 -17.68 11.10
N ASP A 276 29.90 -16.75 10.15
CA ASP A 276 28.61 -16.27 9.65
C ASP A 276 28.31 -16.86 8.27
N VAL A 277 27.14 -17.50 8.16
CA VAL A 277 26.68 -18.19 6.96
C VAL A 277 25.27 -17.70 6.61
N VAL A 278 25.07 -17.29 5.36
CA VAL A 278 23.76 -16.92 4.80
C VAL A 278 23.28 -18.03 3.87
N ASN A 279 22.04 -18.50 4.08
CA ASN A 279 21.38 -19.43 3.17
C ASN A 279 20.64 -18.64 2.09
N PHE A 280 20.94 -18.93 0.82
CA PHE A 280 20.26 -18.32 -0.32
C PHE A 280 19.12 -19.18 -0.84
N LEU A 281 18.01 -18.52 -1.21
CA LEU A 281 16.77 -19.13 -1.67
C LEU A 281 16.21 -20.18 -0.69
N GLN A 282 16.43 -19.96 0.60
CA GLN A 282 15.85 -20.78 1.65
C GLN A 282 14.98 -19.89 2.54
N PRO A 283 13.68 -20.17 2.68
CA PRO A 283 12.84 -19.44 3.61
C PRO A 283 13.14 -19.84 5.05
N ASP A 284 12.84 -18.94 5.99
CA ASP A 284 12.99 -19.18 7.42
C ASP A 284 12.03 -20.28 7.91
N ALA A 285 12.41 -20.96 8.98
CA ALA A 285 11.57 -21.87 9.75
C ALA A 285 10.30 -21.16 10.26
N TRP A 286 9.17 -21.80 10.00
CA TRP A 286 7.87 -21.36 10.50
C TRP A 286 7.49 -22.18 11.74
N PRO A 287 6.89 -21.59 12.78
CA PRO A 287 6.57 -20.16 12.93
C PRO A 287 7.69 -19.35 13.62
N THR A 288 8.73 -20.05 14.12
CA THR A 288 9.84 -19.50 14.89
C THR A 288 11.16 -19.90 14.24
N GLU A 289 12.08 -18.94 14.05
CA GLU A 289 13.40 -19.16 13.45
C GLU A 289 14.47 -19.46 14.51
N THR A 290 15.54 -20.15 14.12
CA THR A 290 16.72 -20.42 14.97
C THR A 290 17.90 -19.55 14.52
N ALA A 291 17.83 -18.24 14.73
CA ALA A 291 18.86 -17.15 14.74
C ALA A 291 20.04 -17.15 13.72
N SER A 292 20.20 -18.14 12.86
CA SER A 292 21.40 -18.32 12.02
C SER A 292 21.42 -17.35 10.85
N ASN A 293 20.25 -17.07 10.26
CA ASN A 293 20.04 -16.13 9.15
C ASN A 293 19.66 -14.71 9.60
N LEU A 294 19.43 -14.46 10.89
CA LEU A 294 18.87 -13.21 11.41
C LEU A 294 19.93 -12.35 12.09
N ASN A 295 19.76 -11.03 12.04
CA ASN A 295 20.61 -10.10 12.76
C ASN A 295 20.49 -10.29 14.29
N PRO A 296 21.56 -10.05 15.07
CA PRO A 296 21.49 -10.13 16.52
C PRO A 296 20.45 -9.16 17.10
N GLY A 297 19.59 -9.64 18.01
CA GLY A 297 18.55 -8.83 18.67
C GLY A 297 17.17 -8.86 18.01
N VAL A 298 17.02 -9.55 16.87
CA VAL A 298 15.72 -9.77 16.20
C VAL A 298 14.84 -10.75 16.99
N THR A 299 13.54 -10.45 17.07
CA THR A 299 12.51 -11.34 17.64
C THR A 299 12.30 -12.55 16.75
N THR A 300 12.77 -13.73 17.18
CA THR A 300 12.71 -14.95 16.38
C THR A 300 11.33 -15.62 16.37
N THR A 301 10.45 -15.27 17.30
CA THR A 301 9.09 -15.87 17.45
C THR A 301 8.10 -15.41 16.38
N ASP A 302 8.46 -14.40 15.60
CA ASP A 302 7.62 -13.79 14.56
C ASP A 302 8.09 -14.14 13.13
N ALA A 303 8.92 -15.17 12.98
CA ALA A 303 9.42 -15.62 11.68
C ALA A 303 8.30 -16.03 10.70
N TRP A 304 7.12 -16.39 11.21
CA TRP A 304 5.93 -16.62 10.40
C TRP A 304 5.52 -15.39 9.54
N LEU A 305 5.87 -14.18 9.97
CA LEU A 305 5.46 -12.92 9.35
C LEU A 305 6.44 -12.44 8.26
N TYR A 306 7.73 -12.71 8.43
CA TYR A 306 8.80 -12.28 7.50
C TYR A 306 9.56 -13.41 6.83
N GLY A 307 9.22 -14.68 7.06
CA GLY A 307 10.09 -15.80 6.67
C GLY A 307 10.29 -16.03 5.17
N MET A 308 9.55 -15.35 4.29
CA MET A 308 9.80 -15.33 2.83
C MET A 308 10.54 -14.07 2.38
N ALA A 309 10.68 -13.06 3.23
CA ALA A 309 11.22 -11.76 2.87
C ALA A 309 12.67 -11.86 2.39
N GLY A 310 13.53 -12.61 3.09
CA GLY A 310 14.92 -12.81 2.67
C GLY A 310 15.04 -13.40 1.26
N VAL A 311 14.18 -14.37 0.90
CA VAL A 311 14.15 -14.94 -0.47
C VAL A 311 13.72 -13.89 -1.50
N HIS A 312 12.75 -13.04 -1.16
CA HIS A 312 12.30 -11.95 -2.03
C HIS A 312 13.31 -10.81 -2.18
N GLN A 313 14.29 -10.67 -1.28
CA GLN A 313 15.41 -9.74 -1.45
C GLN A 313 16.46 -10.30 -2.43
N GLN A 314 16.66 -11.62 -2.38
CA GLN A 314 17.71 -12.34 -3.12
C GLN A 314 17.36 -12.64 -4.58
N CYS A 315 16.13 -12.38 -5.05
CA CYS A 315 15.76 -12.60 -6.45
C CYS A 315 14.50 -11.85 -6.88
N ASP A 316 14.33 -11.68 -8.20
CA ASP A 316 13.12 -11.15 -8.84
C ASP A 316 12.26 -12.26 -9.44
N LEU A 317 12.19 -13.42 -8.76
CA LEU A 317 11.32 -14.53 -9.15
C LEU A 317 10.02 -14.48 -8.35
N SER A 318 8.91 -14.84 -8.98
CA SER A 318 7.69 -15.18 -8.25
C SER A 318 7.92 -16.55 -7.60
N VAL A 319 7.99 -16.56 -6.28
CA VAL A 319 8.36 -17.75 -5.50
C VAL A 319 7.33 -18.02 -4.42
N ARG A 320 7.13 -19.30 -4.11
CA ARG A 320 6.30 -19.77 -3.01
C ARG A 320 7.10 -20.61 -2.05
N ARG A 321 6.59 -20.73 -0.83
CA ARG A 321 7.01 -21.76 0.11
C ARG A 321 6.35 -23.08 -0.25
N VAL A 322 7.12 -24.16 -0.29
CA VAL A 322 6.58 -25.51 -0.56
C VAL A 322 5.92 -26.03 0.71
N LEU A 323 4.67 -26.49 0.59
CA LEU A 323 3.95 -27.18 1.65
C LEU A 323 4.21 -28.69 1.61
N ASN A 324 4.14 -29.34 2.77
CA ASN A 324 4.17 -30.80 2.85
C ASN A 324 2.77 -31.38 2.53
N SER A 325 2.66 -32.71 2.47
CA SER A 325 1.42 -33.41 2.16
C SER A 325 0.29 -33.23 3.18
N THR A 326 0.57 -32.66 4.35
CA THR A 326 -0.44 -32.40 5.39
C THR A 326 -0.82 -30.91 5.47
N GLY A 327 -0.34 -30.07 4.54
CA GLY A 327 -0.57 -28.62 4.54
C GLY A 327 0.35 -27.80 5.44
N GLY A 328 1.37 -28.43 6.04
CA GLY A 328 2.39 -27.80 6.88
C GLY A 328 3.55 -27.20 6.09
N PHE A 329 4.28 -26.28 6.72
CA PHE A 329 5.35 -25.51 6.09
C PHE A 329 6.68 -26.28 6.00
N THR A 330 7.40 -26.14 4.88
CA THR A 330 8.78 -26.67 4.72
C THR A 330 9.79 -25.52 4.55
N ASN A 331 11.09 -25.78 4.74
CA ASN A 331 12.14 -24.77 4.52
C ASN A 331 12.66 -24.78 3.08
N ARG A 332 11.77 -24.94 2.10
CA ARG A 332 12.10 -24.95 0.68
C ARG A 332 11.16 -24.01 -0.07
N CYS A 333 11.69 -23.35 -1.10
CA CYS A 333 10.88 -22.56 -2.02
C CYS A 333 10.87 -23.16 -3.43
N ALA A 334 9.88 -22.75 -4.22
CA ALA A 334 9.74 -23.10 -5.63
C ALA A 334 9.32 -21.87 -6.42
N ALA A 335 9.78 -21.76 -7.67
CA ALA A 335 9.31 -20.75 -8.60
C ALA A 335 7.88 -21.08 -9.06
N ASN A 336 7.04 -20.05 -9.11
CA ASN A 336 5.63 -20.19 -9.43
C ASN A 336 5.36 -20.38 -10.92
N SER A 337 4.28 -21.09 -11.22
CA SER A 337 3.56 -21.05 -12.48
C SER A 337 2.29 -20.18 -12.36
N LEU A 338 1.63 -19.87 -13.48
CA LEU A 338 0.36 -19.13 -13.46
C LEU A 338 -0.73 -19.86 -12.67
N THR A 339 -0.78 -21.19 -12.78
CA THR A 339 -1.77 -22.00 -12.05
C THR A 339 -1.46 -22.05 -10.55
N ASP A 340 -0.19 -22.02 -10.16
CA ASP A 340 0.18 -21.96 -8.74
C ASP A 340 -0.24 -20.62 -8.12
N LEU A 341 -0.15 -19.52 -8.88
CA LEU A 341 -0.50 -18.17 -8.43
C LEU A 341 -2.00 -17.91 -8.29
N ALA A 342 -2.84 -18.76 -8.88
CA ALA A 342 -4.27 -18.73 -8.61
C ALA A 342 -4.55 -18.92 -7.10
N GLN A 343 -3.71 -19.72 -6.42
CA GLN A 343 -3.83 -19.98 -4.98
C GLN A 343 -3.22 -18.84 -4.14
N PRO A 344 -3.99 -18.22 -3.22
CA PRO A 344 -3.52 -17.11 -2.39
C PRO A 344 -2.22 -17.37 -1.61
N HIS A 345 -1.99 -18.58 -1.09
CA HIS A 345 -0.79 -18.87 -0.28
C HIS A 345 0.54 -18.85 -1.06
N ASN A 346 0.49 -18.84 -2.38
CA ASN A 346 1.68 -18.86 -3.25
C ASN A 346 2.12 -17.47 -3.72
N ARG A 347 1.31 -16.45 -3.44
CA ARG A 347 1.48 -15.08 -3.95
C ARG A 347 2.47 -14.29 -3.10
N PHE A 348 2.98 -13.19 -3.66
CA PHE A 348 3.92 -12.31 -2.98
C PHE A 348 3.39 -11.84 -1.63
N ALA A 349 4.27 -11.84 -0.64
CA ALA A 349 4.03 -11.39 0.73
C ALA A 349 2.82 -12.04 1.46
N HIS A 350 2.27 -13.16 0.97
CA HIS A 350 1.21 -13.87 1.67
C HIS A 350 1.78 -14.74 2.79
N VAL A 351 1.13 -14.69 3.95
CA VAL A 351 1.50 -15.41 5.17
C VAL A 351 0.25 -16.05 5.78
N ARG A 352 0.44 -17.08 6.61
CA ARG A 352 -0.64 -17.62 7.45
C ARG A 352 -0.32 -17.34 8.91
N VAL A 353 -1.28 -16.73 9.60
CA VAL A 353 -1.16 -16.30 10.99
C VAL A 353 -1.32 -17.52 11.91
N PRO A 354 -0.39 -17.78 12.85
CA PRO A 354 -0.52 -18.88 13.80
C PRO A 354 -1.72 -18.72 14.75
N ALA A 355 -2.30 -19.84 15.19
CA ALA A 355 -3.48 -19.85 16.07
C ALA A 355 -3.29 -19.01 17.35
N LYS A 356 -2.12 -19.11 18.00
CA LYS A 356 -1.76 -18.32 19.20
C LYS A 356 -1.85 -16.80 19.00
N VAL A 357 -1.59 -16.31 17.78
CA VAL A 357 -1.69 -14.87 17.45
C VAL A 357 -3.15 -14.49 17.23
N ILE A 358 -3.91 -15.31 16.51
CA ILE A 358 -5.35 -15.11 16.27
C ILE A 358 -6.15 -15.14 17.59
N ALA A 359 -5.79 -16.03 18.51
CA ALA A 359 -6.42 -16.13 19.82
C ALA A 359 -5.90 -15.11 20.85
N GLY A 360 -4.84 -14.36 20.53
CA GLY A 360 -4.15 -13.46 21.45
C GLY A 360 -3.55 -14.14 22.69
N SER A 361 -3.55 -15.47 22.74
CA SER A 361 -3.07 -16.29 23.86
C SER A 361 -2.88 -17.76 23.45
N GLY A 362 -2.08 -18.51 24.22
CA GLY A 362 -1.87 -19.95 24.04
C GLY A 362 -0.52 -20.33 23.45
N THR A 363 -0.29 -21.65 23.30
CA THR A 363 0.97 -22.25 22.84
C THR A 363 0.84 -23.04 21.54
N VAL A 364 -0.37 -23.10 20.97
CA VAL A 364 -0.66 -23.90 19.78
C VAL A 364 -0.55 -23.03 18.53
N ASP A 365 0.11 -23.55 17.49
CA ASP A 365 0.33 -22.82 16.23
C ASP A 365 -0.75 -23.09 15.17
N TYR A 366 -1.47 -24.21 15.28
CA TYR A 366 -2.53 -24.62 14.35
C TYR A 366 -3.91 -24.70 15.05
N PRO A 367 -5.02 -24.50 14.32
CA PRO A 367 -5.11 -24.11 12.90
C PRO A 367 -4.64 -22.67 12.63
N THR A 368 -4.10 -22.41 11.45
CA THR A 368 -3.65 -21.07 11.04
C THR A 368 -4.78 -20.30 10.38
N SER A 369 -4.62 -18.98 10.17
CA SER A 369 -5.51 -18.24 9.27
C SER A 369 -5.44 -18.79 7.83
N MET A 370 -6.45 -18.45 7.03
CA MET A 370 -6.28 -18.44 5.57
C MET A 370 -5.18 -17.43 5.17
N PRO A 371 -4.60 -17.56 3.97
CA PRO A 371 -3.52 -16.69 3.53
C PRO A 371 -3.91 -15.22 3.51
N VAL A 372 -3.14 -14.39 4.19
CA VAL A 372 -3.30 -12.94 4.32
C VAL A 372 -2.02 -12.23 3.91
N VAL A 373 -2.11 -10.96 3.54
CA VAL A 373 -0.89 -10.19 3.17
C VAL A 373 -0.15 -9.80 4.45
N ALA A 374 1.18 -9.87 4.43
CA ALA A 374 2.06 -9.49 5.53
C ALA A 374 2.15 -7.96 5.70
N PHE A 375 1.03 -7.35 6.08
CA PHE A 375 0.97 -5.95 6.47
C PHE A 375 1.51 -5.75 7.88
N GLY A 376 2.07 -4.56 8.11
CA GLY A 376 2.43 -4.07 9.43
C GLY A 376 1.22 -3.60 10.23
N SER A 377 1.51 -2.95 11.35
CA SER A 377 0.47 -2.25 12.11
C SER A 377 -0.16 -1.13 11.29
N VAL A 378 -1.36 -0.73 11.73
CA VAL A 378 -2.07 0.40 11.16
C VAL A 378 -1.27 1.71 11.28
N ALA A 379 -1.53 2.65 10.36
CA ALA A 379 -0.91 3.97 10.36
C ALA A 379 -1.13 4.71 11.70
N THR A 380 -0.17 5.56 12.10
CA THR A 380 -0.22 6.18 13.44
C THR A 380 -1.30 7.26 13.58
N ILE A 381 -1.88 7.72 12.46
CA ILE A 381 -3.08 8.56 12.46
C ILE A 381 -4.29 7.85 13.09
N LEU A 382 -4.26 6.53 13.17
CA LEU A 382 -5.29 5.75 13.85
C LEU A 382 -4.99 5.55 15.35
N GLU A 383 -3.83 5.96 15.85
CA GLU A 383 -3.47 5.85 17.27
C GLU A 383 -4.28 6.81 18.14
N SER A 384 -5.46 6.34 18.57
CA SER A 384 -6.06 6.70 19.86
C SER A 384 -6.10 8.22 20.20
N GLN A 385 -6.91 9.01 19.49
CA GLN A 385 -7.31 10.32 20.03
C GLN A 385 -8.56 10.23 20.88
N THR A 386 -8.32 10.08 22.17
CA THR A 386 -9.26 10.47 23.23
C THR A 386 -9.07 11.96 23.47
N ILE A 387 -10.02 12.80 23.07
CA ILE A 387 -9.90 14.26 23.22
C ILE A 387 -10.53 14.69 24.54
N GLY A 388 -9.75 15.33 25.40
CA GLY A 388 -10.24 16.07 26.56
C GLY A 388 -10.82 15.21 27.70
N GLY A 389 -10.25 14.03 27.97
CA GLY A 389 -10.69 13.17 29.09
C GLY A 389 -12.08 12.54 28.93
N SER A 390 -12.74 12.71 27.78
CA SER A 390 -13.99 12.04 27.41
C SER A 390 -13.72 10.58 27.02
N PRO A 391 -14.56 9.59 27.37
CA PRO A 391 -14.35 8.19 26.99
C PRO A 391 -14.57 7.90 25.49
N THR A 392 -15.07 8.86 24.70
CA THR A 392 -15.39 8.65 23.28
C THR A 392 -14.21 8.96 22.34
N ARG A 393 -14.01 8.08 21.34
CA ARG A 393 -12.90 8.11 20.38
C ARG A 393 -13.38 8.57 19.01
N LEU A 394 -12.51 9.22 18.25
CA LEU A 394 -12.74 9.52 16.81
C LEU A 394 -12.75 8.24 15.97
N ALA A 395 -11.69 7.44 16.09
CA ALA A 395 -11.51 6.17 15.39
C ALA A 395 -11.94 4.96 16.24
N PRO A 396 -12.27 3.80 15.63
CA PRO A 396 -12.66 2.62 16.38
C PRO A 396 -11.54 2.06 17.27
N PRO A 397 -11.90 1.30 18.33
CA PRO A 397 -10.89 0.72 19.22
C PRO A 397 -9.90 -0.17 18.46
N ARG A 398 -8.60 -0.05 18.78
CA ARG A 398 -7.49 -0.76 18.12
C ARG A 398 -7.18 -2.16 18.68
N ALA A 399 -8.15 -2.87 19.24
CA ALA A 399 -7.92 -4.14 19.94
C ALA A 399 -8.91 -5.22 19.52
N PHE A 400 -8.57 -6.48 19.83
CA PHE A 400 -9.53 -7.59 19.87
C PHE A 400 -10.75 -7.16 20.68
N SER A 401 -11.81 -6.76 19.98
CA SER A 401 -12.96 -6.10 20.59
C SER A 401 -14.22 -6.89 20.28
N ALA A 402 -15.12 -6.90 21.26
CA ALA A 402 -16.48 -7.39 21.12
C ALA A 402 -17.39 -6.39 20.39
N GLY A 403 -16.84 -5.28 19.88
CA GLY A 403 -17.58 -4.32 19.07
C GLY A 403 -18.17 -4.99 17.82
N THR A 404 -19.42 -4.64 17.50
CA THR A 404 -20.16 -5.20 16.36
C THR A 404 -19.45 -4.94 15.02
N VAL A 405 -18.72 -3.83 14.91
CA VAL A 405 -17.81 -3.51 13.81
C VAL A 405 -16.53 -2.91 14.40
N VAL A 406 -15.38 -3.39 13.96
CA VAL A 406 -14.08 -2.77 14.24
C VAL A 406 -13.41 -2.46 12.91
N THR A 407 -12.61 -1.38 12.88
CA THR A 407 -11.67 -1.16 11.78
C THR A 407 -10.67 -2.31 11.73
N PRO A 408 -10.13 -2.64 10.55
CA PRO A 408 -8.90 -3.43 10.47
C PRO A 408 -7.84 -2.84 11.39
N THR A 409 -7.30 -3.62 12.33
CA THR A 409 -6.33 -3.11 13.34
C THR A 409 -5.07 -3.95 13.45
N LEU A 410 -5.15 -5.24 13.13
CA LEU A 410 -4.01 -6.15 13.13
C LEU A 410 -3.66 -6.46 11.68
N MET A 411 -2.40 -6.24 11.28
CA MET A 411 -1.91 -6.48 9.93
C MET A 411 -2.78 -5.80 8.87
N SER A 412 -2.88 -4.48 8.89
CA SER A 412 -3.75 -3.77 7.93
C SER A 412 -3.22 -2.42 7.49
N GLY A 413 -2.06 -1.99 7.98
CA GLY A 413 -1.39 -0.82 7.41
C GLY A 413 -0.50 -1.20 6.23
N PHE A 414 0.62 -0.51 6.11
CA PHE A 414 1.56 -0.71 5.01
C PHE A 414 2.14 -2.12 4.91
N LEU A 415 2.54 -2.48 3.69
CA LEU A 415 3.38 -3.66 3.47
C LEU A 415 4.64 -3.55 4.34
N ARG A 416 4.99 -4.66 5.00
CA ARG A 416 6.15 -4.71 5.88
C ARG A 416 7.46 -4.34 5.17
N PRO A 417 8.37 -3.60 5.84
CA PRO A 417 9.63 -3.12 5.25
C PRO A 417 10.50 -4.25 4.69
N GLU A 418 10.44 -5.44 5.25
CA GLU A 418 11.25 -6.58 4.81
C GLU A 418 10.89 -7.06 3.40
N PHE A 419 9.68 -6.76 2.92
CA PHE A 419 9.27 -7.04 1.54
C PHE A 419 9.62 -5.90 0.57
N VAL A 420 10.10 -4.75 1.07
CA VAL A 420 10.57 -3.62 0.26
C VAL A 420 12.06 -3.79 -0.05
N LEU A 421 12.48 -3.58 -1.31
CA LEU A 421 13.88 -3.87 -1.69
C LEU A 421 14.87 -3.04 -0.88
N GLY A 422 15.82 -3.74 -0.25
CA GLY A 422 16.90 -3.16 0.53
C GLY A 422 16.50 -2.47 1.85
N GLN A 423 15.26 -2.67 2.30
CA GLN A 423 14.77 -2.22 3.61
C GLN A 423 14.65 -3.38 4.62
N ASP A 424 15.17 -4.56 4.28
CA ASP A 424 15.21 -5.71 5.17
C ASP A 424 16.30 -5.58 6.23
N ALA A 425 15.92 -5.13 7.42
CA ALA A 425 16.80 -5.03 8.58
C ALA A 425 16.84 -6.32 9.43
N ILE A 426 16.02 -7.32 9.08
CA ILE A 426 15.82 -8.53 9.87
C ILE A 426 16.87 -9.58 9.53
N HIS A 427 17.11 -9.81 8.24
CA HIS A 427 18.06 -10.83 7.79
C HIS A 427 19.49 -10.29 7.80
N LYS A 428 20.45 -11.20 8.01
CA LYS A 428 21.87 -10.88 7.85
C LYS A 428 22.15 -10.57 6.38
N ASP A 429 22.77 -9.42 6.15
CA ASP A 429 23.32 -9.07 4.85
C ASP A 429 24.84 -9.30 4.85
N SER A 430 25.40 -9.79 3.74
CA SER A 430 26.85 -9.94 3.63
C SER A 430 27.47 -8.60 3.25
N PRO A 431 28.53 -8.12 3.94
CA PRO A 431 29.13 -6.81 3.66
C PRO A 431 29.70 -6.61 2.25
N ASN A 432 29.85 -7.69 1.47
CA ASN A 432 30.32 -7.66 0.08
C ASN A 432 29.25 -8.20 -0.88
N ASP A 433 28.00 -8.28 -0.44
CA ASP A 433 26.91 -8.87 -1.22
C ASP A 433 26.22 -7.85 -2.12
N VAL A 434 25.80 -8.32 -3.30
CA VAL A 434 25.08 -7.50 -4.32
C VAL A 434 23.56 -7.58 -4.13
N TRP A 435 23.13 -8.18 -3.02
CA TRP A 435 21.73 -8.36 -2.64
C TRP A 435 21.42 -7.52 -1.40
N GLY A 436 20.17 -7.52 -0.96
CA GLY A 436 19.77 -6.76 0.24
C GLY A 436 19.89 -5.25 0.04
N VAL A 437 20.70 -4.60 0.89
CA VAL A 437 20.77 -3.13 1.00
C VAL A 437 21.23 -2.45 -0.28
N GLU A 438 22.04 -3.09 -1.12
CA GLU A 438 22.48 -2.50 -2.39
C GLU A 438 21.33 -2.29 -3.40
N ARG A 439 20.20 -2.97 -3.19
CA ARG A 439 19.01 -2.90 -4.06
C ARG A 439 18.01 -1.81 -3.66
N ILE A 440 18.35 -0.96 -2.69
CA ILE A 440 17.49 0.16 -2.28
C ILE A 440 17.14 1.01 -3.49
N GLY A 441 15.84 1.22 -3.71
CA GLY A 441 15.33 2.08 -4.76
C GLY A 441 15.14 1.40 -6.12
N GLU A 442 15.53 0.13 -6.29
CA GLU A 442 15.29 -0.59 -7.55
C GLU A 442 13.79 -0.79 -7.85
N ASP A 443 12.95 -0.82 -6.81
CA ASP A 443 11.50 -0.98 -6.92
C ASP A 443 10.73 0.35 -6.77
N VAL A 444 11.40 1.49 -6.61
CA VAL A 444 10.73 2.78 -6.39
C VAL A 444 10.31 3.40 -7.72
N LEU A 445 9.04 3.75 -7.86
CA LEU A 445 8.53 4.48 -9.03
C LEU A 445 8.60 5.99 -8.86
N VAL A 446 8.09 6.49 -7.74
CA VAL A 446 7.98 7.92 -7.46
C VAL A 446 8.21 8.17 -5.98
N ASN A 447 8.81 9.33 -5.74
CA ASN A 447 9.14 9.81 -4.40
C ASN A 447 8.16 10.95 -4.06
N ASN A 448 7.73 11.06 -2.80
CA ASN A 448 6.80 12.10 -2.33
C ASN A 448 5.36 11.90 -2.80
N ALA A 449 4.85 10.67 -2.66
CA ALA A 449 3.43 10.42 -2.76
C ALA A 449 2.70 10.96 -1.53
N LEU A 450 1.47 11.43 -1.72
CA LEU A 450 0.53 11.81 -0.67
C LEU A 450 -0.68 10.89 -0.62
N SER A 451 -0.95 10.18 -1.71
CA SER A 451 -2.00 9.16 -1.78
C SER A 451 -1.63 8.12 -2.83
N PHE A 452 -2.03 6.89 -2.55
CA PHE A 452 -2.09 5.77 -3.47
C PHE A 452 -3.36 5.02 -3.10
N ASP A 453 -4.39 5.24 -3.91
CA ASP A 453 -5.78 4.96 -3.58
C ASP A 453 -6.38 4.16 -4.72
N VAL A 454 -6.96 3.01 -4.41
CA VAL A 454 -7.56 2.05 -5.32
C VAL A 454 -9.02 1.97 -4.94
N LYS A 455 -9.92 2.06 -5.91
CA LYS A 455 -11.35 2.04 -5.66
C LYS A 455 -12.05 1.11 -6.63
N ILE A 456 -13.07 0.42 -6.14
CA ILE A 456 -13.90 -0.47 -6.95
C ILE A 456 -15.21 0.22 -7.31
N TYR A 457 -15.68 0.03 -8.54
CA TYR A 457 -16.99 0.55 -8.93
C TYR A 457 -18.10 -0.30 -8.29
N ASP A 458 -18.89 0.32 -7.42
CA ASP A 458 -20.08 -0.26 -6.83
C ASP A 458 -21.32 0.32 -7.53
N PRO A 459 -22.14 -0.49 -8.24
CA PRO A 459 -23.31 -0.01 -8.95
C PRO A 459 -24.49 0.35 -8.04
N GLU A 460 -24.53 -0.16 -6.80
CA GLU A 460 -25.65 0.03 -5.88
C GLU A 460 -25.44 1.14 -4.87
N VAL A 461 -24.21 1.65 -4.74
CA VAL A 461 -23.89 2.70 -3.79
C VAL A 461 -24.63 3.99 -4.08
N VAL A 462 -25.11 4.66 -3.03
CA VAL A 462 -25.97 5.83 -3.12
C VAL A 462 -25.18 7.09 -2.79
N SER A 463 -25.29 8.11 -3.63
CA SER A 463 -24.83 9.47 -3.30
C SER A 463 -26.00 10.32 -2.81
N PHE A 464 -25.75 11.17 -1.83
CA PHE A 464 -26.76 12.06 -1.26
C PHE A 464 -26.55 13.50 -1.72
N THR A 465 -27.64 14.24 -1.91
CA THR A 465 -27.53 15.68 -2.18
C THR A 465 -27.88 16.46 -0.93
N THR A 466 -26.94 17.24 -0.40
CA THR A 466 -27.13 18.07 0.80
C THR A 466 -28.03 19.29 0.52
N THR A 467 -28.49 19.99 1.57
CA THR A 467 -29.31 21.21 1.45
C THR A 467 -28.66 22.31 0.60
N ASN A 468 -27.32 22.32 0.54
CA ASN A 468 -26.54 23.27 -0.26
C ASN A 468 -26.37 22.85 -1.72
N ASN A 469 -27.11 21.85 -2.20
CA ASN A 469 -26.97 21.22 -3.52
C ASN A 469 -25.57 20.63 -3.78
N LEU A 470 -24.83 20.26 -2.72
CA LEU A 470 -23.60 19.49 -2.85
C LEU A 470 -23.93 18.01 -2.86
N VAL A 471 -23.44 17.28 -3.85
CA VAL A 471 -23.49 15.82 -3.90
C VAL A 471 -22.36 15.28 -3.04
N VAL A 472 -22.67 14.36 -2.13
CA VAL A 472 -21.71 13.68 -1.27
C VAL A 472 -21.79 12.18 -1.50
N GLY A 473 -20.64 11.58 -1.79
CA GLY A 473 -20.46 10.13 -1.96
C GLY A 473 -19.73 9.52 -0.77
N PRO A 474 -19.63 8.17 -0.72
CA PRO A 474 -19.03 7.43 0.40
C PRO A 474 -17.63 7.87 0.83
N ASN A 475 -16.83 8.36 -0.12
CA ASN A 475 -15.44 8.77 0.11
C ASN A 475 -15.34 10.19 0.69
N ASP A 476 -16.45 10.95 0.70
CA ASP A 476 -16.48 12.30 1.23
C ASP A 476 -16.67 12.30 2.75
N ALA A 477 -15.94 13.20 3.42
CA ALA A 477 -16.01 13.35 4.88
C ALA A 477 -17.41 13.64 5.43
N GLY A 478 -18.29 14.25 4.64
CA GLY A 478 -19.66 14.59 5.01
C GLY A 478 -20.69 13.46 4.80
N TYR A 479 -20.31 12.34 4.18
CA TYR A 479 -21.24 11.28 3.78
C TYR A 479 -22.02 10.68 4.96
N ARG A 480 -21.34 10.45 6.08
CA ARG A 480 -21.95 9.88 7.28
C ARG A 480 -23.11 10.73 7.79
N GLU A 481 -22.95 12.04 7.87
CA GLU A 481 -23.99 12.92 8.40
C GLU A 481 -25.19 13.01 7.44
N ALA A 482 -24.93 13.07 6.13
CA ALA A 482 -25.97 12.99 5.12
C ALA A 482 -26.76 11.67 5.21
N LEU A 483 -26.07 10.55 5.49
CA LEU A 483 -26.68 9.25 5.68
C LEU A 483 -27.53 9.18 6.97
N ILE A 484 -27.04 9.70 8.10
CA ILE A 484 -27.80 9.76 9.35
C ILE A 484 -29.10 10.54 9.14
N GLU A 485 -29.01 11.67 8.45
CA GLU A 485 -30.18 12.48 8.13
C GLU A 485 -31.17 11.72 7.26
N ALA A 486 -30.68 11.06 6.19
CA ALA A 486 -31.48 10.23 5.29
C ALA A 486 -32.19 9.07 6.02
N VAL A 487 -31.51 8.43 6.98
CA VAL A 487 -32.08 7.33 7.79
C VAL A 487 -33.09 7.84 8.81
N SER A 488 -32.83 9.01 9.43
CA SER A 488 -33.69 9.57 10.47
C SER A 488 -35.03 10.13 9.95
N ASN A 489 -35.15 10.35 8.64
CA ASN A 489 -36.34 10.86 7.96
C ASN A 489 -36.90 12.17 8.59
N THR A 490 -36.01 12.99 9.17
CA THR A 490 -36.37 14.21 9.89
C THR A 490 -36.40 15.39 8.89
N SER A 491 -37.49 15.53 8.15
CA SER A 491 -37.90 16.73 7.36
C SER A 491 -36.85 17.40 6.42
N GLN A 492 -37.03 17.22 5.11
CA GLN A 492 -36.71 18.16 4.01
C GLN A 492 -35.28 18.74 3.85
N SER A 493 -34.25 18.28 4.56
CA SER A 493 -32.93 18.95 4.52
C SER A 493 -31.84 18.21 3.70
N VAL A 494 -32.00 16.92 3.38
CA VAL A 494 -31.16 16.20 2.40
C VAL A 494 -32.03 15.73 1.23
N ALA A 495 -31.69 16.24 0.05
CA ALA A 495 -32.33 15.91 -1.20
C ALA A 495 -32.04 14.43 -1.55
N ARG A 496 -33.12 13.64 -1.49
CA ARG A 496 -33.43 12.43 -2.25
C ARG A 496 -32.19 11.70 -2.83
N GLY A 497 -31.80 10.59 -2.19
CA GLY A 497 -30.83 9.66 -2.76
C GLY A 497 -31.35 9.06 -4.06
N GLU A 498 -30.96 9.63 -5.20
CA GLU A 498 -31.41 9.19 -6.53
C GLU A 498 -30.23 8.89 -7.48
N LEU A 499 -28.98 9.19 -7.08
CA LEU A 499 -27.80 8.81 -7.84
C LEU A 499 -27.20 7.53 -7.26
N ARG A 500 -27.19 6.48 -8.08
CA ARG A 500 -26.55 5.20 -7.78
C ARG A 500 -25.33 5.01 -8.66
N GLY A 501 -24.35 4.30 -8.14
CA GLY A 501 -23.10 4.03 -8.84
C GLY A 501 -21.99 5.00 -8.41
N GLY A 502 -20.86 4.45 -8.03
CA GLY A 502 -19.68 5.22 -7.64
C GLY A 502 -18.48 4.34 -7.34
N TYR A 503 -17.29 4.91 -7.43
CA TYR A 503 -16.07 4.25 -6.99
C TYR A 503 -15.96 4.36 -5.47
N VAL A 504 -15.74 3.24 -4.79
CA VAL A 504 -15.68 3.16 -3.33
C VAL A 504 -14.50 2.29 -2.89
N ASP A 505 -14.02 2.56 -1.69
CA ASP A 505 -13.09 1.72 -0.97
C ASP A 505 -13.78 0.40 -0.60
N ILE A 506 -13.02 -0.69 -0.51
CA ILE A 506 -13.61 -1.99 -0.15
C ILE A 506 -14.05 -1.98 1.31
N ALA A 507 -15.28 -2.42 1.57
CA ALA A 507 -15.84 -2.34 2.91
C ALA A 507 -15.81 -0.90 3.48
N TYR A 508 -15.98 0.11 2.63
CA TYR A 508 -16.01 1.53 2.99
C TYR A 508 -16.82 1.89 4.25
N PRO A 509 -17.96 1.23 4.61
CA PRO A 509 -18.68 1.63 5.82
C PRO A 509 -17.87 1.39 7.10
N VAL A 510 -17.00 0.37 7.12
CA VAL A 510 -16.31 -0.09 8.33
C VAL A 510 -14.91 0.50 8.50
N LEU A 511 -14.39 1.17 7.47
CA LEU A 511 -13.08 1.85 7.50
C LEU A 511 -13.06 3.03 8.50
N ALA A 512 -11.89 3.55 8.85
CA ALA A 512 -11.75 4.52 9.94
C ALA A 512 -12.49 5.83 9.68
N GLY A 513 -12.42 6.31 8.44
CA GLY A 513 -13.20 7.45 7.95
C GLY A 513 -14.61 7.08 7.45
N GLY A 514 -14.97 5.80 7.47
CA GLY A 514 -16.21 5.26 6.93
C GLY A 514 -17.48 5.68 7.67
N SER A 515 -18.63 5.28 7.14
CA SER A 515 -19.94 5.72 7.65
C SER A 515 -20.32 5.08 9.00
N LEU A 516 -20.01 3.80 9.23
CA LEU A 516 -20.41 3.08 10.44
C LEU A 516 -19.54 3.42 11.65
N ARG A 517 -18.26 3.78 11.46
CA ARG A 517 -17.28 4.06 12.53
C ARG A 517 -17.46 3.18 13.78
N GLY A 518 -17.54 1.86 13.60
CA GLY A 518 -17.72 0.91 14.69
C GLY A 518 -19.13 0.81 15.29
N TRP A 519 -20.17 1.22 14.55
CA TRP A 519 -21.59 1.13 14.93
C TRP A 519 -21.94 1.79 16.27
N GLN A 520 -21.19 2.84 16.62
CA GLN A 520 -21.31 3.54 17.90
C GLN A 520 -21.52 5.04 17.68
N ALA A 521 -22.12 5.69 18.66
CA ALA A 521 -22.22 7.15 18.67
C ALA A 521 -20.81 7.73 18.84
N ARG A 522 -20.47 8.69 17.98
CA ARG A 522 -19.13 9.29 17.91
C ARG A 522 -19.16 10.69 17.39
N ARG A 523 -18.15 11.46 17.78
CA ARG A 523 -17.86 12.78 17.25
C ARG A 523 -17.68 12.74 15.73
N LEU A 524 -18.18 13.78 15.07
CA LEU A 524 -17.97 14.01 13.64
C LEU A 524 -16.48 14.19 13.34
N ASP A 525 -15.86 15.16 14.01
CA ASP A 525 -14.46 15.55 13.84
C ASP A 525 -13.78 15.79 15.21
N ARG A 526 -12.50 16.15 15.17
CA ARG A 526 -11.70 16.47 16.36
C ARG A 526 -12.26 17.66 17.17
N LEU A 527 -12.89 18.62 16.52
CA LEU A 527 -13.31 19.89 17.16
C LEU A 527 -14.63 19.76 17.91
N GLN A 528 -15.49 18.83 17.47
CA GLN A 528 -16.79 18.56 18.09
C GLN A 528 -16.65 17.98 19.50
N GLY A 529 -17.39 18.58 20.44
CA GLY A 529 -17.46 18.13 21.83
C GLY A 529 -18.56 17.10 22.11
N ALA A 530 -19.51 16.93 21.20
CA ALA A 530 -20.67 16.05 21.34
C ALA A 530 -20.63 14.90 20.31
N ASP A 531 -21.20 13.76 20.68
CA ASP A 531 -21.28 12.60 19.80
C ASP A 531 -22.50 12.71 18.86
N SER A 532 -22.29 12.44 17.57
CA SER A 532 -23.38 12.18 16.61
C SER A 532 -23.89 10.75 16.78
N SER A 533 -25.20 10.57 16.59
CA SER A 533 -25.89 9.28 16.69
C SER A 533 -25.25 8.16 15.86
N ALA A 534 -25.34 6.92 16.33
CA ALA A 534 -24.97 5.75 15.54
C ALA A 534 -25.98 5.52 14.40
N ILE A 535 -25.51 4.97 13.28
CA ILE A 535 -26.38 4.53 12.18
C ILE A 535 -26.98 3.17 12.53
N GLY A 536 -28.28 2.97 12.34
CA GLY A 536 -28.95 1.69 12.62
C GLY A 536 -28.51 0.54 11.70
N THR A 537 -28.65 -0.70 12.16
CA THR A 537 -28.17 -1.94 11.52
C THR A 537 -28.98 -2.43 10.32
N ALA A 538 -30.09 -1.75 9.99
CA ALA A 538 -31.02 -2.12 8.92
C ALA A 538 -31.09 -1.07 7.79
N SER A 539 -30.06 -0.24 7.66
CA SER A 539 -30.03 0.77 6.59
C SER A 539 -29.71 0.11 5.25
N SER A 540 -30.71 -0.01 4.39
CA SER A 540 -30.56 -0.54 3.02
C SER A 540 -29.55 0.25 2.16
N TYR A 541 -29.23 1.49 2.54
CA TYR A 541 -28.24 2.33 1.84
C TYR A 541 -26.80 1.86 2.02
N LEU A 542 -26.50 1.05 3.05
CA LEU A 542 -25.16 0.55 3.33
C LEU A 542 -24.94 -0.90 2.90
N VAL A 543 -25.98 -1.58 2.44
CA VAL A 543 -25.88 -2.95 1.96
C VAL A 543 -25.75 -2.89 0.45
N THR A 544 -24.50 -2.96 -0.02
CA THR A 544 -24.13 -2.91 -1.43
C THR A 544 -23.11 -4.04 -1.70
N PRO A 545 -22.88 -4.44 -2.95
CA PRO A 545 -22.00 -5.55 -3.28
C PRO A 545 -20.60 -5.49 -2.65
N PHE A 546 -20.02 -4.28 -2.50
CA PHE A 546 -18.67 -4.10 -1.97
C PHE A 546 -18.62 -3.47 -0.57
N SER A 547 -19.77 -3.28 0.09
CA SER A 547 -19.80 -2.71 1.44
C SER A 547 -19.37 -3.69 2.53
N GLY A 548 -19.40 -5.01 2.25
CA GLY A 548 -19.00 -6.08 3.16
C GLY A 548 -19.95 -6.33 4.33
N VAL A 549 -20.97 -5.50 4.52
CA VAL A 549 -21.99 -5.62 5.58
C VAL A 549 -23.28 -6.19 5.02
N VAL A 550 -24.04 -6.90 5.85
CA VAL A 550 -25.32 -7.50 5.46
C VAL A 550 -26.48 -6.98 6.30
N ASN A 551 -27.69 -7.05 5.74
CA ASN A 551 -28.91 -6.85 6.52
C ASN A 551 -29.09 -8.03 7.48
N TYR A 552 -29.32 -7.73 8.76
CA TYR A 552 -29.57 -8.72 9.79
C TYR A 552 -30.82 -8.40 10.60
N THR A 553 -31.57 -9.43 10.99
CA THR A 553 -32.76 -9.31 11.84
C THR A 553 -32.39 -9.51 13.31
N GLY A 554 -32.38 -8.44 14.11
CA GLY A 554 -32.12 -8.49 15.56
C GLY A 554 -30.98 -7.56 16.00
N THR A 555 -30.40 -7.83 17.18
CA THR A 555 -29.22 -7.09 17.67
C THR A 555 -27.98 -7.54 16.92
N ALA A 556 -27.39 -6.65 16.11
CA ALA A 556 -26.18 -6.98 15.35
C ALA A 556 -25.04 -7.38 16.30
N ASN A 557 -24.50 -8.56 16.06
CA ASN A 557 -23.32 -9.08 16.72
C ASN A 557 -22.18 -9.14 15.69
N ASN A 558 -20.94 -9.21 16.16
CA ASN A 558 -19.78 -9.30 15.28
C ASN A 558 -19.69 -10.61 14.48
N ARG A 559 -20.53 -11.59 14.77
CA ARG A 559 -20.59 -12.87 14.07
C ARG A 559 -21.51 -12.80 12.85
N ASP A 560 -22.48 -11.89 12.83
CA ASP A 560 -23.57 -11.85 11.85
C ASP A 560 -23.63 -10.48 11.12
N ALA A 561 -22.74 -9.55 11.46
CA ALA A 561 -22.66 -8.19 10.89
C ALA A 561 -22.11 -8.12 9.45
N TYR A 562 -21.33 -9.11 9.03
CA TYR A 562 -20.59 -9.12 7.76
C TYR A 562 -21.11 -10.19 6.80
N ALA A 563 -20.80 -10.04 5.51
CA ALA A 563 -21.12 -11.03 4.49
C ALA A 563 -20.51 -12.40 4.79
N THR A 564 -21.27 -13.48 4.54
CA THR A 564 -20.80 -14.85 4.74
C THR A 564 -19.55 -15.17 3.93
N SER A 565 -19.41 -14.56 2.74
CA SER A 565 -18.23 -14.68 1.87
C SER A 565 -16.94 -14.17 2.54
N LEU A 566 -17.00 -13.08 3.31
CA LEU A 566 -15.84 -12.55 4.05
C LEU A 566 -15.36 -13.55 5.12
N TYR A 567 -16.27 -14.21 5.81
CA TYR A 567 -15.92 -15.25 6.77
C TYR A 567 -15.33 -16.49 6.08
N LYS A 568 -15.97 -16.98 5.01
CA LYS A 568 -15.52 -18.17 4.27
C LYS A 568 -14.17 -17.96 3.56
N SER A 569 -13.87 -16.74 3.12
CA SER A 569 -12.57 -16.40 2.55
C SER A 569 -11.41 -16.45 3.55
N GLY A 570 -11.73 -16.42 4.86
CA GLY A 570 -10.77 -16.30 5.96
C GLY A 570 -10.12 -14.91 6.08
N ARG A 571 -10.63 -13.91 5.37
CA ARG A 571 -10.26 -12.49 5.53
C ARG A 571 -10.86 -11.84 6.78
N LEU A 572 -11.89 -12.46 7.36
CA LEU A 572 -12.50 -12.08 8.62
C LEU A 572 -12.61 -13.30 9.54
N VAL A 573 -12.03 -13.20 10.74
CA VAL A 573 -12.09 -14.24 11.77
C VAL A 573 -12.64 -13.65 13.06
N VAL A 574 -13.61 -14.35 13.64
CA VAL A 574 -14.20 -14.05 14.94
C VAL A 574 -13.85 -15.18 15.89
N ASN A 575 -13.18 -14.85 16.99
CA ASN A 575 -12.80 -15.78 18.05
C ASN A 575 -13.33 -15.31 19.40
N SER A 576 -14.05 -16.18 20.10
CA SER A 576 -14.66 -15.93 21.41
C SER A 576 -15.53 -14.68 21.43
N GLY A 577 -16.23 -14.41 20.32
CA GLY A 577 -17.05 -13.21 20.17
C GLY A 577 -16.23 -11.92 20.07
N ASN A 578 -14.97 -11.96 19.63
CA ASN A 578 -14.17 -10.78 19.23
C ASN A 578 -13.69 -10.95 17.79
N ILE A 579 -13.61 -9.86 17.03
CA ILE A 579 -12.94 -9.89 15.71
C ILE A 579 -11.44 -9.94 15.95
N SER A 580 -10.80 -10.98 15.42
CA SER A 580 -9.38 -11.25 15.63
C SER A 580 -8.49 -11.05 14.41
N LEU A 581 -9.06 -11.13 13.23
CA LEU A 581 -8.38 -10.83 11.99
C LEU A 581 -9.39 -10.19 11.05
N PHE A 582 -9.01 -9.07 10.45
CA PHE A 582 -9.83 -8.42 9.43
C PHE A 582 -8.91 -7.74 8.41
N GLN A 583 -8.89 -8.26 7.18
CA GLN A 583 -8.18 -7.70 6.03
C GLN A 583 -9.12 -7.74 4.80
N PRO A 584 -9.98 -6.73 4.61
CA PRO A 584 -10.85 -6.70 3.44
C PRO A 584 -10.03 -6.66 2.14
N ALA A 585 -10.39 -7.49 1.18
CA ALA A 585 -9.72 -7.54 -0.11
C ALA A 585 -10.67 -8.06 -1.20
N PHE A 586 -10.57 -7.50 -2.40
CA PHE A 586 -11.15 -8.08 -3.60
C PHE A 586 -10.13 -9.03 -4.23
N ASP A 587 -10.54 -10.28 -4.44
CA ASP A 587 -9.67 -11.35 -4.93
C ASP A 587 -10.46 -12.18 -5.93
N THR A 588 -9.85 -12.48 -7.09
CA THR A 588 -10.44 -13.43 -8.04
C THR A 588 -10.58 -14.83 -7.43
N TYR A 589 -9.78 -15.13 -6.39
CA TYR A 589 -9.80 -16.33 -5.56
C TYR A 589 -9.67 -17.64 -6.35
N THR A 590 -9.64 -18.77 -5.66
CA THR A 590 -9.47 -20.11 -6.27
C THR A 590 -10.54 -21.05 -5.74
N SER A 591 -11.07 -21.91 -6.60
CA SER A 591 -11.90 -23.06 -6.20
C SER A 591 -11.07 -24.27 -5.79
N ARG A 592 -9.73 -24.19 -5.92
CA ARG A 592 -8.83 -25.31 -5.66
C ARG A 592 -8.86 -25.79 -4.20
N TYR A 593 -9.19 -24.93 -3.25
CA TYR A 593 -9.32 -25.30 -1.84
C TYR A 593 -10.48 -26.25 -1.56
N GLU A 594 -11.42 -26.40 -2.49
CA GLU A 594 -12.50 -27.39 -2.39
C GLU A 594 -12.06 -28.79 -2.86
N THR A 595 -10.84 -28.95 -3.38
CA THR A 595 -10.36 -30.20 -3.98
C THR A 595 -8.90 -30.52 -3.65
N ASP A 596 -8.31 -29.85 -2.65
CA ASP A 596 -6.88 -29.99 -2.34
C ASP A 596 -6.59 -31.05 -1.28
N GLY A 597 -7.62 -31.65 -0.69
CA GLY A 597 -7.50 -32.70 0.33
C GLY A 597 -7.00 -32.16 1.66
N LEU A 598 -7.08 -30.84 1.89
CA LEU A 598 -6.68 -30.21 3.14
C LEU A 598 -7.90 -29.62 3.86
N PRO A 599 -7.93 -29.67 5.20
CA PRO A 599 -9.09 -29.22 5.95
C PRO A 599 -9.10 -27.69 6.11
N GLN A 600 -9.95 -27.01 5.33
CA GLN A 600 -10.19 -25.56 5.38
C GLN A 600 -11.60 -25.27 5.91
N GLY A 601 -11.84 -25.52 7.20
CA GLY A 601 -13.18 -25.47 7.77
C GLY A 601 -13.58 -24.15 8.45
N SER A 602 -14.90 -23.87 8.46
CA SER A 602 -15.49 -22.86 9.32
C SER A 602 -15.40 -23.25 10.81
N LEU A 603 -15.10 -22.28 11.67
CA LEU A 603 -15.15 -22.44 13.11
C LEU A 603 -16.59 -22.64 13.63
N THR A 604 -16.75 -23.37 14.74
CA THR A 604 -18.04 -23.67 15.37
C THR A 604 -18.30 -22.84 16.64
N GLY A 605 -19.57 -22.75 17.07
CA GLY A 605 -19.96 -22.12 18.35
C GLY A 605 -20.02 -20.58 18.30
N THR A 606 -19.28 -19.93 19.21
CA THR A 606 -19.16 -18.46 19.29
C THR A 606 -18.13 -17.89 18.30
N ASN A 607 -17.44 -18.77 17.57
CA ASN A 607 -16.44 -18.42 16.57
C ASN A 607 -17.05 -18.44 15.17
N ARG A 608 -16.49 -17.68 14.24
CA ARG A 608 -16.86 -17.70 12.82
C ARG A 608 -15.67 -17.31 11.95
N GLY A 609 -15.65 -17.77 10.71
CA GLY A 609 -14.54 -17.61 9.79
C GLY A 609 -13.88 -18.95 9.48
N THR A 610 -13.21 -19.02 8.32
CA THR A 610 -12.49 -20.20 7.87
C THR A 610 -11.04 -20.15 8.31
N LEU A 611 -10.54 -21.27 8.87
CA LEU A 611 -9.14 -21.47 9.25
C LEU A 611 -8.57 -22.70 8.54
N TRP A 612 -7.24 -22.73 8.41
CA TRP A 612 -6.52 -23.83 7.78
C TRP A 612 -5.94 -24.76 8.85
N ALA A 613 -6.38 -26.02 8.88
CA ALA A 613 -5.86 -27.03 9.79
C ALA A 613 -4.87 -27.98 9.11
N LEU A 614 -4.03 -28.68 9.89
CA LEU A 614 -3.24 -29.78 9.35
C LEU A 614 -4.14 -30.98 9.10
N LEU A 615 -3.87 -31.70 8.01
CA LEU A 615 -4.56 -32.95 7.73
C LEU A 615 -4.23 -34.00 8.81
N SER A 616 -5.27 -34.59 9.38
CA SER A 616 -5.20 -35.60 10.43
C SER A 616 -6.33 -36.61 10.27
N ALA A 617 -6.23 -37.78 10.90
CA ALA A 617 -7.29 -38.80 10.83
C ALA A 617 -8.64 -38.30 11.38
N SER A 618 -8.64 -37.28 12.25
CA SER A 618 -9.85 -36.73 12.87
C SER A 618 -10.63 -35.73 12.00
N ASN A 619 -9.99 -35.09 11.02
CA ASN A 619 -10.62 -34.07 10.17
C ASN A 619 -10.66 -34.45 8.67
N ALA A 620 -10.14 -35.62 8.30
CA ALA A 620 -10.18 -36.11 6.92
C ALA A 620 -11.61 -36.30 6.37
N ASN A 621 -12.60 -36.56 7.22
CA ASN A 621 -14.00 -36.75 6.82
C ASN A 621 -14.78 -35.43 6.70
N THR A 622 -14.17 -34.30 7.03
CA THR A 622 -14.76 -32.96 6.97
C THR A 622 -13.93 -32.06 6.06
N THR A 623 -13.28 -32.66 5.07
CA THR A 623 -12.40 -32.01 4.10
C THR A 623 -13.06 -32.10 2.73
N ASP A 624 -12.99 -31.04 1.94
CA ASP A 624 -13.53 -30.92 0.58
C ASP A 624 -15.04 -31.21 0.50
N LEU A 625 -15.80 -30.80 1.52
CA LEU A 625 -17.25 -31.08 1.58
C LEU A 625 -18.04 -30.40 0.45
N GLY A 626 -17.57 -29.27 -0.08
CA GLY A 626 -18.20 -28.57 -1.19
C GLY A 626 -17.95 -29.18 -2.57
N SER A 627 -17.34 -30.37 -2.66
CA SER A 627 -17.08 -31.07 -3.92
C SER A 627 -17.15 -32.60 -3.77
N ASN A 628 -17.86 -33.08 -2.75
CA ASN A 628 -17.92 -34.51 -2.42
C ASN A 628 -19.07 -35.24 -3.11
N GLY A 629 -19.95 -34.53 -3.84
CA GLY A 629 -21.07 -35.10 -4.56
C GLY A 629 -22.24 -35.51 -3.66
N ILE A 630 -22.30 -35.01 -2.43
CA ILE A 630 -23.34 -35.27 -1.43
C ILE A 630 -23.90 -33.92 -0.94
N ASP A 631 -25.22 -33.83 -0.81
CA ASP A 631 -25.86 -32.69 -0.14
C ASP A 631 -25.78 -32.91 1.38
N ASP A 632 -24.70 -32.37 1.97
CA ASP A 632 -24.39 -32.44 3.39
C ASP A 632 -24.78 -31.15 4.14
N GLY A 633 -25.11 -30.07 3.40
CA GLY A 633 -25.41 -28.73 3.90
C GLY A 633 -26.88 -28.46 4.20
N GLY A 634 -27.79 -29.36 3.82
CA GLY A 634 -29.23 -29.17 3.97
C GLY A 634 -29.76 -28.01 3.10
N GLY A 635 -29.01 -27.69 2.04
CA GLY A 635 -29.34 -26.70 1.03
C GLY A 635 -30.32 -27.27 0.00
N THR A 636 -30.43 -26.60 -1.14
CA THR A 636 -31.19 -27.12 -2.29
C THR A 636 -30.24 -27.38 -3.43
N GLY A 637 -29.46 -28.46 -3.34
CA GLY A 637 -28.50 -28.85 -4.36
C GLY A 637 -27.35 -29.67 -3.78
N VAL A 638 -26.76 -30.52 -4.61
CA VAL A 638 -25.48 -31.17 -4.31
C VAL A 638 -24.36 -30.18 -4.62
N ASP A 639 -23.36 -30.08 -3.75
CA ASP A 639 -22.15 -29.25 -3.89
C ASP A 639 -22.49 -27.76 -4.11
N ASP A 640 -23.33 -27.20 -3.25
CA ASP A 640 -23.75 -25.78 -3.35
C ASP A 640 -22.77 -24.80 -2.66
N ALA A 641 -22.90 -23.50 -2.92
CA ALA A 641 -22.02 -22.48 -2.33
C ALA A 641 -22.12 -22.37 -0.79
N LEU A 642 -23.16 -22.94 -0.18
CA LEU A 642 -23.29 -23.02 1.28
C LEU A 642 -22.46 -24.17 1.84
N GLU A 643 -22.19 -25.21 1.04
CA GLU A 643 -21.32 -26.34 1.37
C GLU A 643 -19.83 -26.04 1.18
N SER A 644 -19.49 -25.09 0.30
CA SER A 644 -18.08 -24.73 0.05
C SER A 644 -17.33 -24.32 1.32
N GLU A 645 -16.14 -24.87 1.51
CA GLU A 645 -15.23 -24.58 2.62
C GLU A 645 -14.76 -23.12 2.60
N THR A 646 -14.48 -22.65 1.39
CA THR A 646 -13.95 -21.34 1.09
C THR A 646 -14.76 -20.66 0.00
N LEU A 647 -14.77 -19.33 0.01
CA LEU A 647 -15.36 -18.51 -1.03
C LEU A 647 -14.49 -17.27 -1.24
N PRO A 648 -14.54 -16.62 -2.42
CA PRO A 648 -13.95 -15.30 -2.59
C PRO A 648 -14.53 -14.32 -1.56
N PRO A 649 -13.76 -13.33 -1.07
CA PRO A 649 -14.24 -12.38 -0.08
C PRO A 649 -15.49 -11.60 -0.53
N PHE A 650 -15.54 -11.28 -1.82
CA PHE A 650 -16.68 -10.67 -2.51
C PHE A 650 -17.08 -11.56 -3.69
N THR A 651 -18.38 -11.82 -3.84
CA THR A 651 -18.91 -12.74 -4.86
C THR A 651 -19.34 -12.03 -6.14
N THR A 652 -19.39 -10.70 -6.13
CA THR A 652 -19.82 -9.88 -7.26
C THR A 652 -18.61 -9.51 -8.11
N ALA A 653 -18.77 -9.60 -9.44
CA ALA A 653 -17.73 -9.17 -10.39
C ALA A 653 -17.51 -7.65 -10.32
N ALA A 654 -16.25 -7.23 -10.38
CA ALA A 654 -15.92 -5.82 -10.46
C ALA A 654 -16.00 -5.35 -11.92
N GLU A 655 -16.88 -4.39 -12.22
CA GLU A 655 -16.99 -3.84 -13.59
C GLU A 655 -15.74 -3.02 -13.97
N SER A 656 -15.25 -2.24 -13.00
CA SER A 656 -14.08 -1.40 -13.16
C SER A 656 -13.42 -1.05 -11.84
N ILE A 657 -12.13 -0.74 -11.91
CA ILE A 657 -11.31 -0.28 -10.81
C ILE A 657 -10.67 1.05 -11.20
N GLU A 658 -10.70 2.01 -10.29
CA GLU A 658 -10.00 3.29 -10.38
C GLU A 658 -8.76 3.23 -9.49
N VAL A 659 -7.61 3.68 -10.00
CA VAL A 659 -6.41 3.88 -9.18
C VAL A 659 -6.02 5.35 -9.29
N SER A 660 -6.02 6.04 -8.16
CA SER A 660 -5.73 7.45 -8.02
C SER A 660 -4.39 7.65 -7.29
N VAL A 661 -3.55 8.53 -7.85
CA VAL A 661 -2.24 8.85 -7.28
C VAL A 661 -2.07 10.34 -7.14
N ARG A 662 -1.66 10.79 -5.95
CA ARG A 662 -1.38 12.19 -5.65
C ARG A 662 0.09 12.37 -5.29
N LEU A 663 0.76 13.28 -5.99
CA LEU A 663 2.16 13.64 -5.74
C LEU A 663 2.27 15.10 -5.30
N ILE A 664 3.27 15.38 -4.46
CA ILE A 664 3.64 16.74 -4.03
C ILE A 664 5.09 17.05 -4.38
N ASN A 665 5.34 18.29 -4.79
CA ASN A 665 6.70 18.79 -4.88
C ASN A 665 7.12 19.40 -3.52
N PRO A 666 8.15 18.88 -2.85
CA PRO A 666 8.51 19.32 -1.50
C PRO A 666 9.01 20.78 -1.45
N SER A 667 9.57 21.31 -2.54
CA SER A 667 10.11 22.67 -2.57
C SER A 667 9.05 23.74 -2.80
N THR A 668 8.02 23.43 -3.60
CA THR A 668 6.99 24.39 -4.01
C THR A 668 5.63 24.15 -3.36
N ARG A 669 5.46 23.00 -2.68
CA ARG A 669 4.19 22.51 -2.10
C ARG A 669 3.04 22.42 -3.10
N LEU A 670 3.35 22.42 -4.40
CA LEU A 670 2.38 22.14 -5.45
C LEU A 670 2.05 20.65 -5.44
N MET A 671 0.77 20.34 -5.54
CA MET A 671 0.26 18.98 -5.61
C MET A 671 -0.47 18.74 -6.94
N ARG A 672 -0.40 17.50 -7.41
CA ARG A 672 -1.19 17.03 -8.55
C ARG A 672 -1.72 15.63 -8.27
N GLN A 673 -2.89 15.35 -8.82
CA GLN A 673 -3.50 14.03 -8.79
C GLN A 673 -3.85 13.60 -10.21
N MET A 674 -3.74 12.30 -10.46
CA MET A 674 -4.21 11.69 -11.71
C MET A 674 -4.77 10.31 -11.40
N SER A 675 -5.86 9.95 -12.06
CA SER A 675 -6.51 8.64 -11.92
C SER A 675 -6.42 7.82 -13.20
N VAL A 676 -6.38 6.50 -13.03
CA VAL A 676 -6.47 5.51 -14.11
C VAL A 676 -7.68 4.65 -13.85
N ILE A 677 -8.55 4.53 -14.86
CA ILE A 677 -9.69 3.61 -14.82
C ILE A 677 -9.35 2.40 -15.69
N HIS A 678 -9.48 1.21 -15.12
CA HIS A 678 -9.43 -0.06 -15.81
C HIS A 678 -10.81 -0.73 -15.73
N SER A 679 -11.45 -0.93 -16.88
CA SER A 679 -12.74 -1.60 -17.00
C SER A 679 -12.56 -2.96 -17.67
N ASP A 680 -13.17 -3.98 -17.08
CA ASP A 680 -13.19 -5.33 -17.65
C ASP A 680 -14.22 -5.36 -18.80
N THR A 681 -13.78 -4.97 -20.00
CA THR A 681 -14.64 -4.89 -21.19
C THR A 681 -14.29 -6.02 -22.15
N GLN A 682 -14.56 -7.26 -21.75
CA GLN A 682 -14.62 -8.43 -22.64
C GLN A 682 -15.71 -9.43 -22.30
#